data_AF-A0A7C5DZJ1-F1
#
_entry.id   AF-A0A7C5DZJ1-F1
#
_cell.length_a   1.000
_cell.length_b   1.000
_cell.length_c   1.000
_cell.angle_alpha   90.00
_cell.angle_beta   90.00
_cell.angle_gamma   90.00
#
_symmetry.space_group_name_H-M   'P 1'
#
loop_
_entity.id
_entity.type
_entity.pdbx_description
1 polymer ?
#
loop_
_entity_poly.entity_id
_entity_poly.type
_entity_poly.pdbx_seq_one_letter_code
_entity_poly.pdbx_strand_id
1 'polypeptide(L)'
;MKKHTNQLLGIVLLLFCTASLSAQSFYYPYYGKNKIRYKDFKWKSYETEHFELYYYMNDVDFLKRIAELAESSYDRISQSTKHNLSATVPILYYKTSTEFQQTNLFQLPEGVLGVAEPILYRIALYGDMPIDELEDLVEHELTHIFEYDMIWGSPGGALHAISSPPLWVMEGFSEYNTGRWSSWSNLIIKDTVLNDRIPEMRKNGNLYSRYPLPRDPAYDFGHAIYDFIEQRFGKNGVANLWQSLKKAPLMGPINPIKNAFKMDPQMFGHEFNKYLREKYKSFLMCENPENYSMALGPNYPVNEFYFAFSHSLSPSGDLIAVLTANQKAYEFDIILFSAKDGSFIKNLTKGYTLKYQNIKYEIEPSVGRDIAWSPDGDKIAFFGRSGEKHSLFLANVINSRVIKKIKIPQDRPTSPCFGPEGNKLFYTAFSNGVHDIFSISIETGESTNLTNNDLYEKALAVSPDGKSIVYTLRIGIYDKLFLSPLNDLSKKTQLTFGKGNTICPEFSQDSSLIYFSGDMRDSYNIYSLSLKTGELKRHTDVRTGNFFPYPVANEKDTIVFSSFHKGAFQIFKGKLEGVVVKNVRFDMLTAEEYEEYKPHITVEIDKSKIKSHEGMGELYLTGRPPVDTTISTDGSLYGGSSLSFSDLFGDHNFNVTAYQVRDFRSYYFSYLNQKRRLQYQASAYHYTLFYYTPYYYIDPSLYYTLNYNDALATRSISGASLAAYYPFNRYYRVQGAFQYSYYDEEYYDPTLARTMAESG
;
A
#
# COMPACT_ATOMS: atom_id res chain seq x y z
N MET A 1 -6.60 9.60 -57.81
CA MET A 1 -5.81 10.85 -58.02
C MET A 1 -5.22 11.24 -56.67
N LYS A 2 -3.91 11.49 -56.57
CA LYS A 2 -3.23 11.80 -55.29
C LYS A 2 -3.34 13.29 -54.96
N LYS A 3 -3.73 13.65 -53.73
CA LYS A 3 -3.85 15.03 -53.24
C LYS A 3 -2.83 15.22 -52.09
N HIS A 4 -1.85 16.11 -52.28
CA HIS A 4 -0.82 16.40 -51.28
C HIS A 4 -1.18 17.66 -50.48
N THR A 5 -1.29 17.56 -49.15
CA THR A 5 -1.53 18.72 -48.29
C THR A 5 -0.56 18.71 -47.11
N ASN A 6 0.35 19.69 -47.05
CA ASN A 6 1.25 19.92 -45.92
C ASN A 6 0.66 21.00 -45.01
N GLN A 7 0.32 20.68 -43.76
CA GLN A 7 0.00 21.69 -42.76
C GLN A 7 1.11 21.75 -41.71
N LEU A 8 1.88 22.85 -41.73
CA LEU A 8 2.74 23.27 -40.62
C LEU A 8 1.87 24.03 -39.62
N LEU A 9 1.76 23.54 -38.38
CA LEU A 9 1.18 24.33 -37.28
C LEU A 9 2.30 24.86 -36.40
N GLY A 10 2.48 26.18 -36.45
CA GLY A 10 3.47 26.92 -35.66
C GLY A 10 3.07 27.10 -34.19
N ILE A 11 4.10 27.38 -33.38
CA ILE A 11 4.04 27.78 -31.98
C ILE A 11 3.09 28.99 -31.82
N VAL A 12 2.12 28.91 -30.91
CA VAL A 12 1.30 30.06 -30.51
C VAL A 12 1.32 30.21 -28.98
N LEU A 13 1.88 31.35 -28.55
CA LEU A 13 1.65 31.94 -27.24
C LEU A 13 0.19 32.43 -27.14
N LEU A 14 -0.43 32.14 -26.00
CA LEU A 14 -1.78 32.54 -25.57
C LEU A 14 -2.25 33.93 -26.04
N LEU A 15 -3.47 33.99 -26.60
CA LEU A 15 -4.51 34.96 -26.22
C LEU A 15 -5.88 34.58 -26.84
N PHE A 16 -6.94 34.84 -26.07
CA PHE A 16 -8.34 34.45 -26.23
C PHE A 16 -8.92 34.51 -27.65
N CYS A 17 -9.44 33.38 -28.15
CA CYS A 17 -10.63 33.31 -29.02
C CYS A 17 -11.26 31.91 -28.94
N THR A 18 -12.53 31.87 -28.57
CA THR A 18 -13.38 30.68 -28.45
C THR A 18 -13.74 30.16 -29.85
N ALA A 19 -13.06 29.10 -30.29
CA ALA A 19 -13.55 28.23 -31.35
C ALA A 19 -13.31 26.79 -30.89
N SER A 20 -14.39 26.01 -30.88
CA SER A 20 -14.46 24.63 -30.41
C SER A 20 -13.55 23.73 -31.24
N LEU A 21 -12.27 23.68 -30.88
CA LEU A 21 -11.33 22.65 -31.29
C LEU A 21 -11.75 21.38 -30.55
N SER A 22 -12.36 20.45 -31.29
CA SER A 22 -12.54 19.07 -30.88
C SER A 22 -11.16 18.41 -30.74
N ALA A 23 -10.44 18.74 -29.66
CA ALA A 23 -9.31 17.97 -29.21
C ALA A 23 -9.84 16.57 -28.92
N GLN A 24 -9.40 15.59 -29.70
CA GLN A 24 -9.57 14.18 -29.37
C GLN A 24 -8.98 13.98 -27.98
N SER A 25 -9.87 13.98 -26.99
CA SER A 25 -9.51 13.81 -25.60
C SER A 25 -9.07 12.36 -25.44
N PHE A 26 -7.78 12.15 -25.21
CA PHE A 26 -7.33 10.93 -24.56
C PHE A 26 -8.01 10.88 -23.20
N TYR A 27 -8.99 9.99 -23.07
CA TYR A 27 -9.68 9.70 -21.83
C TYR A 27 -8.69 9.01 -20.88
N TYR A 28 -8.13 9.76 -19.95
CA TYR A 28 -7.36 9.24 -18.81
C TYR A 28 -8.25 9.32 -17.57
N PRO A 29 -8.74 8.19 -17.04
CA PRO A 29 -9.65 8.22 -15.92
C PRO A 29 -8.90 8.52 -14.60
N TYR A 30 -9.52 9.36 -13.77
CA TYR A 30 -9.29 9.61 -12.33
C TYR A 30 -8.12 10.50 -11.83
N TYR A 31 -8.39 11.06 -10.64
CA TYR A 31 -7.61 11.96 -9.79
C TYR A 31 -6.21 11.36 -9.46
N GLY A 32 -5.14 12.18 -9.44
CA GLY A 32 -3.76 11.70 -9.17
C GLY A 32 -2.83 11.57 -10.39
N LYS A 33 -2.96 12.48 -11.37
CA LYS A 33 -2.30 12.47 -12.69
C LYS A 33 -0.76 12.41 -12.72
N ASN A 34 -0.08 12.56 -11.58
CA ASN A 34 1.35 12.81 -11.54
C ASN A 34 2.09 11.81 -10.64
N LYS A 35 2.79 10.89 -11.28
CA LYS A 35 3.86 10.12 -10.67
C LYS A 35 5.13 10.96 -10.67
N ILE A 36 5.65 11.28 -9.48
CA ILE A 36 6.78 12.21 -9.33
C ILE A 36 8.03 11.40 -9.02
N ARG A 37 9.08 11.62 -9.81
CA ARG A 37 10.43 11.14 -9.51
C ARG A 37 11.17 12.24 -8.75
N TYR A 38 11.45 12.02 -7.47
CA TYR A 38 12.26 12.90 -6.63
C TYR A 38 13.73 12.51 -6.69
N LYS A 39 14.02 11.20 -6.75
CA LYS A 39 15.38 10.63 -6.77
C LYS A 39 15.74 10.03 -8.13
N ASP A 40 17.03 10.08 -8.43
CA ASP A 40 17.67 9.32 -9.51
C ASP A 40 18.40 8.14 -8.85
N PHE A 41 17.82 6.94 -8.97
CA PHE A 41 18.35 5.74 -8.32
C PHE A 41 19.59 5.24 -9.07
N LYS A 42 20.73 5.16 -8.37
CA LYS A 42 22.00 4.63 -8.90
C LYS A 42 22.11 3.16 -8.58
N TRP A 43 21.36 2.36 -9.33
CA TRP A 43 21.26 0.92 -9.13
C TRP A 43 22.62 0.22 -9.29
N LYS A 44 22.82 -0.77 -8.44
CA LYS A 44 23.87 -1.78 -8.45
C LYS A 44 23.19 -3.14 -8.36
N SER A 45 23.85 -4.17 -8.86
CA SER A 45 23.41 -5.55 -8.70
C SER A 45 24.43 -6.43 -7.98
N TYR A 46 23.91 -7.46 -7.31
CA TYR A 46 24.68 -8.52 -6.67
C TYR A 46 23.97 -9.86 -6.87
N GLU A 47 24.69 -10.87 -7.35
CA GLU A 47 24.15 -12.20 -7.59
C GLU A 47 24.41 -13.11 -6.38
N THR A 48 23.36 -13.80 -5.92
CA THR A 48 23.42 -14.89 -4.95
C THR A 48 23.12 -16.22 -5.66
N GLU A 49 22.82 -17.31 -4.91
CA GLU A 49 22.51 -18.60 -5.53
C GLU A 49 21.18 -18.56 -6.29
N HIS A 50 20.16 -17.92 -5.69
CA HIS A 50 18.81 -17.89 -6.26
C HIS A 50 18.36 -16.50 -6.74
N PHE A 51 19.11 -15.44 -6.44
CA PHE A 51 18.65 -14.06 -6.65
C PHE A 51 19.65 -13.18 -7.38
N GLU A 52 19.11 -12.17 -8.08
CA GLU A 52 19.86 -10.98 -8.48
C GLU A 52 19.31 -9.78 -7.71
N LEU A 53 20.08 -9.26 -6.75
CA LEU A 53 19.68 -8.20 -5.86
C LEU A 53 20.02 -6.84 -6.44
N TYR A 54 19.01 -6.01 -6.72
CA TYR A 54 19.15 -4.65 -7.20
C TYR A 54 18.93 -3.65 -6.06
N TYR A 55 19.93 -2.79 -5.82
CA TYR A 55 19.95 -1.81 -4.72
C TYR A 55 20.78 -0.58 -5.10
N TYR A 56 20.66 0.54 -4.38
CA TYR A 56 21.41 1.78 -4.68
C TYR A 56 22.14 2.37 -3.47
N MET A 57 22.07 1.69 -2.32
CA MET A 57 22.75 2.10 -1.09
C MET A 57 24.25 1.77 -1.16
N ASN A 58 25.06 2.60 -0.51
CA ASN A 58 26.50 2.39 -0.36
C ASN A 58 26.82 1.70 0.97
N ASP A 59 26.10 0.62 1.27
CA ASP A 59 26.19 -0.10 2.54
C ASP A 59 26.23 -1.61 2.26
N VAL A 60 27.30 -2.26 2.70
CA VAL A 60 27.56 -3.68 2.44
C VAL A 60 26.87 -4.56 3.48
N ASP A 61 26.74 -4.09 4.72
CA ASP A 61 26.04 -4.81 5.78
C ASP A 61 24.54 -4.85 5.45
N PHE A 62 24.03 -3.75 4.90
CA PHE A 62 22.70 -3.70 4.33
C PHE A 62 22.50 -4.75 3.20
N LEU A 63 23.41 -4.80 2.22
CA LEU A 63 23.31 -5.79 1.13
C LEU A 63 23.34 -7.22 1.67
N LYS A 64 24.23 -7.49 2.63
CA LYS A 64 24.33 -8.78 3.32
C LYS A 64 22.99 -9.15 3.94
N ARG A 65 22.38 -8.23 4.69
CA ARG A 65 21.07 -8.45 5.33
C ARG A 65 20.00 -8.87 4.34
N ILE A 66 19.90 -8.18 3.19
CA ILE A 66 18.89 -8.53 2.17
C ILE A 66 19.17 -9.88 1.52
N ALA A 67 20.44 -10.20 1.26
CA ALA A 67 20.82 -11.51 0.73
C ALA A 67 20.46 -12.64 1.70
N GLU A 68 20.73 -12.45 3.00
CA GLU A 68 20.40 -13.42 4.05
C GLU A 68 18.89 -13.65 4.18
N LEU A 69 18.08 -12.58 4.15
CA LEU A 69 16.62 -12.69 4.18
C LEU A 69 16.08 -13.42 2.95
N ALA A 70 16.57 -13.07 1.75
CA ALA A 70 16.11 -13.68 0.50
C ALA A 70 16.44 -15.17 0.44
N GLU A 71 17.68 -15.56 0.74
CA GLU A 71 18.10 -16.97 0.74
C GLU A 71 17.42 -17.76 1.86
N SER A 72 17.27 -17.19 3.07
CA SER A 72 16.53 -17.85 4.16
C SER A 72 15.06 -18.09 3.78
N SER A 73 14.43 -17.09 3.15
CA SER A 73 13.06 -17.19 2.67
C SER A 73 12.90 -18.26 1.59
N TYR A 74 13.84 -18.31 0.64
CA TYR A 74 13.88 -19.34 -0.40
C TYR A 74 13.96 -20.74 0.20
N ASP A 75 14.91 -20.97 1.11
CA ASP A 75 15.11 -22.28 1.72
C ASP A 75 13.84 -22.78 2.42
N ARG A 76 13.20 -21.93 3.23
CA ARG A 76 11.95 -22.31 3.92
C ARG A 76 10.82 -22.62 2.94
N ILE A 77 10.59 -21.77 1.94
CA ILE A 77 9.49 -21.94 0.98
C ILE A 77 9.76 -23.15 0.08
N SER A 78 10.99 -23.34 -0.37
CA SER A 78 11.39 -24.52 -1.17
C SER A 78 11.14 -25.82 -0.39
N GLN A 79 11.51 -25.86 0.89
CA GLN A 79 11.27 -27.02 1.74
C GLN A 79 9.77 -27.27 2.01
N SER A 80 8.98 -26.21 2.24
CA SER A 80 7.54 -26.33 2.51
C SER A 80 6.76 -26.82 1.29
N THR A 81 7.11 -26.28 0.11
CA THR A 81 6.45 -26.59 -1.17
C THR A 81 7.01 -27.83 -1.86
N LYS A 82 8.24 -28.24 -1.51
CA LYS A 82 9.05 -29.24 -2.21
C LYS A 82 9.24 -28.88 -3.69
N HIS A 83 9.43 -27.59 -3.95
CA HIS A 83 9.62 -27.04 -5.29
C HIS A 83 10.91 -26.21 -5.33
N ASN A 84 11.63 -26.25 -6.45
CA ASN A 84 12.78 -25.39 -6.68
C ASN A 84 12.43 -24.44 -7.81
N LEU A 85 12.78 -23.16 -7.65
CA LEU A 85 12.53 -22.19 -8.70
C LEU A 85 13.37 -22.56 -9.94
N SER A 86 12.73 -22.45 -11.09
CA SER A 86 13.35 -22.83 -12.36
C SER A 86 14.23 -21.72 -12.98
N ALA A 87 14.26 -20.52 -12.39
CA ALA A 87 15.13 -19.41 -12.76
C ALA A 87 15.48 -18.55 -11.54
N THR A 88 16.54 -17.75 -11.66
CA THR A 88 16.91 -16.74 -10.67
C THR A 88 15.89 -15.60 -10.63
N VAL A 89 15.71 -15.00 -9.46
CA VAL A 89 14.69 -13.97 -9.22
C VAL A 89 15.35 -12.60 -9.03
N PRO A 90 15.07 -11.61 -9.90
CA PRO A 90 15.47 -10.23 -9.64
C PRO A 90 14.69 -9.64 -8.46
N ILE A 91 15.38 -9.10 -7.45
CA ILE A 91 14.78 -8.37 -6.33
C ILE A 91 15.18 -6.90 -6.39
N LEU A 92 14.21 -6.01 -6.59
CA LEU A 92 14.39 -4.57 -6.58
C LEU A 92 14.09 -4.01 -5.19
N TYR A 93 15.14 -3.65 -4.47
CA TYR A 93 15.01 -3.15 -3.10
C TYR A 93 15.01 -1.61 -3.04
N TYR A 94 14.03 -1.05 -2.36
CA TYR A 94 13.95 0.37 -2.04
C TYR A 94 14.19 0.62 -0.55
N LYS A 95 15.00 1.61 -0.19
CA LYS A 95 15.30 1.91 1.23
C LYS A 95 14.05 2.24 2.04
N THR A 96 13.07 2.94 1.45
CA THR A 96 11.85 3.37 2.15
C THR A 96 10.61 3.23 1.28
N SER A 97 9.46 3.07 1.92
CA SER A 97 8.12 3.12 1.32
C SER A 97 7.93 4.31 0.36
N THR A 98 8.48 5.47 0.74
CA THR A 98 8.36 6.71 -0.03
C THR A 98 9.22 6.75 -1.29
N GLU A 99 10.31 5.96 -1.31
CA GLU A 99 11.13 5.72 -2.49
C GLU A 99 10.51 4.64 -3.36
N PHE A 100 9.94 3.58 -2.76
CA PHE A 100 9.20 2.54 -3.47
C PHE A 100 8.00 3.08 -4.26
N GLN A 101 7.24 4.02 -3.70
CA GLN A 101 6.14 4.69 -4.41
C GLN A 101 6.57 5.44 -5.69
N GLN A 102 7.87 5.68 -5.89
CA GLN A 102 8.42 6.28 -7.11
C GLN A 102 8.73 5.24 -8.20
N THR A 103 8.71 3.94 -7.89
CA THR A 103 9.00 2.81 -8.81
C THR A 103 8.21 2.91 -10.09
N ASN A 104 8.79 2.66 -11.28
CA ASN A 104 8.04 2.76 -12.54
C ASN A 104 7.34 1.46 -12.97
N LEU A 105 7.54 0.36 -12.25
CA LEU A 105 6.99 -0.97 -12.57
C LEU A 105 5.47 -0.95 -12.72
N PHE A 106 4.77 -0.36 -11.73
CA PHE A 106 3.31 -0.24 -11.70
C PHE A 106 2.86 1.07 -11.06
N GLN A 107 1.57 1.38 -11.14
CA GLN A 107 0.98 2.43 -10.31
C GLN A 107 0.60 1.83 -8.95
N LEU A 108 1.37 2.16 -7.92
CA LEU A 108 1.15 1.65 -6.57
C LEU A 108 0.22 2.57 -5.77
N PRO A 109 -0.88 2.05 -5.20
CA PRO A 109 -1.58 2.70 -4.11
C PRO A 109 -0.66 2.95 -2.90
N GLU A 110 -1.05 3.91 -2.05
CA GLU A 110 -0.42 4.04 -0.73
C GLU A 110 -0.77 2.81 0.13
N GLY A 111 0.21 2.31 0.89
CA GLY A 111 0.05 1.12 1.74
C GLY A 111 0.45 -0.21 1.10
N VAL A 112 0.81 -0.24 -0.19
CA VAL A 112 1.40 -1.45 -0.80
C VAL A 112 2.82 -1.65 -0.28
N LEU A 113 3.09 -2.81 0.32
CA LEU A 113 4.38 -3.15 0.95
C LEU A 113 5.40 -3.73 -0.05
N GLY A 114 4.93 -4.58 -0.96
CA GLY A 114 5.73 -5.24 -1.99
C GLY A 114 4.88 -5.61 -3.20
N VAL A 115 5.54 -6.07 -4.26
CA VAL A 115 4.90 -6.65 -5.45
C VAL A 115 5.77 -7.77 -6.05
N ALA A 116 5.12 -8.85 -6.47
CA ALA A 116 5.69 -9.90 -7.29
C ALA A 116 5.08 -9.87 -8.71
N GLU A 117 5.94 -9.71 -9.72
CA GLU A 117 5.53 -9.67 -11.12
C GLU A 117 5.81 -10.98 -11.84
N PRO A 118 4.79 -11.65 -12.42
CA PRO A 118 4.96 -12.95 -13.07
C PRO A 118 5.68 -12.90 -14.42
N ILE A 119 5.56 -11.79 -15.18
CA ILE A 119 6.09 -11.72 -16.55
C ILE A 119 7.61 -11.63 -16.55
N LEU A 120 8.15 -10.73 -15.73
CA LEU A 120 9.60 -10.53 -15.57
C LEU A 120 10.19 -11.30 -14.39
N TYR A 121 9.37 -12.12 -13.73
CA TYR A 121 9.79 -13.01 -12.65
C TYR A 121 10.53 -12.27 -11.52
N ARG A 122 10.10 -11.03 -11.22
CA ARG A 122 10.81 -10.09 -10.35
C ARG A 122 9.96 -9.67 -9.15
N ILE A 123 10.63 -9.32 -8.07
CA ILE A 123 10.03 -8.79 -6.85
C ILE A 123 10.50 -7.34 -6.66
N ALA A 124 9.63 -6.48 -6.15
CA ALA A 124 10.02 -5.16 -5.68
C ALA A 124 9.42 -4.88 -4.30
N LEU A 125 10.25 -4.44 -3.35
CA LEU A 125 9.89 -4.26 -1.94
C LEU A 125 10.70 -3.13 -1.28
N TYR A 126 10.37 -2.79 -0.03
CA TYR A 126 11.07 -1.75 0.70
C TYR A 126 11.41 -2.08 2.16
N GLY A 127 12.28 -1.23 2.75
CA GLY A 127 12.97 -1.52 4.01
C GLY A 127 12.64 -0.78 5.29
N ASP A 128 11.75 0.21 5.30
CA ASP A 128 11.48 1.03 6.49
C ASP A 128 10.52 0.35 7.49
N MET A 129 10.87 -0.87 7.91
CA MET A 129 10.17 -1.73 8.88
C MET A 129 11.15 -2.61 9.70
N PRO A 130 10.73 -3.23 10.82
CA PRO A 130 11.56 -4.16 11.57
C PRO A 130 12.01 -5.37 10.72
N ILE A 131 13.15 -5.96 11.09
CA ILE A 131 13.79 -6.99 10.28
C ILE A 131 12.97 -8.27 10.11
N ASP A 132 12.25 -8.68 11.15
CA ASP A 132 11.40 -9.87 11.10
C ASP A 132 10.11 -9.64 10.31
N GLU A 133 9.59 -8.41 10.32
CA GLU A 133 8.50 -7.99 9.42
C GLU A 133 8.97 -7.88 7.96
N LEU A 134 10.22 -7.44 7.74
CA LEU A 134 10.83 -7.42 6.41
C LEU A 134 11.04 -8.83 5.86
N GLU A 135 11.41 -9.81 6.70
CA GLU A 135 11.46 -11.20 6.26
C GLU A 135 10.07 -11.71 5.88
N ASP A 136 9.05 -11.50 6.73
CA ASP A 136 7.66 -11.89 6.42
C ASP A 136 7.21 -11.29 5.07
N LEU A 137 7.60 -10.05 4.75
CA LEU A 137 7.34 -9.43 3.45
C LEU A 137 8.09 -10.10 2.29
N VAL A 138 9.40 -10.39 2.46
CA VAL A 138 10.19 -11.11 1.45
C VAL A 138 9.57 -12.47 1.17
N GLU A 139 9.12 -13.17 2.21
CA GLU A 139 8.48 -14.48 2.12
C GLU A 139 7.15 -14.44 1.39
N HIS A 140 6.33 -13.44 1.71
CA HIS A 140 5.03 -13.22 1.05
C HIS A 140 5.23 -13.02 -0.46
N GLU A 141 6.09 -12.08 -0.85
CA GLU A 141 6.32 -11.78 -2.26
C GLU A 141 7.06 -12.90 -3.00
N LEU A 142 8.00 -13.58 -2.34
CA LEU A 142 8.70 -14.73 -2.91
C LEU A 142 7.76 -15.91 -3.11
N THR A 143 6.80 -16.13 -2.20
CA THR A 143 5.81 -17.18 -2.35
C THR A 143 5.06 -17.01 -3.66
N HIS A 144 4.65 -15.79 -4.04
CA HIS A 144 4.02 -15.57 -5.35
C HIS A 144 4.88 -16.02 -6.53
N ILE A 145 6.20 -15.84 -6.49
CA ILE A 145 7.10 -16.36 -7.53
C ILE A 145 7.07 -17.90 -7.60
N PHE A 146 7.08 -18.58 -6.44
CA PHE A 146 6.87 -20.03 -6.37
C PHE A 146 5.51 -20.45 -6.94
N GLU A 147 4.44 -19.73 -6.61
CA GLU A 147 3.11 -20.01 -7.14
C GLU A 147 3.06 -19.89 -8.66
N TYR A 148 3.67 -18.82 -9.20
CA TYR A 148 3.75 -18.61 -10.63
C TYR A 148 4.49 -19.76 -11.32
N ASP A 149 5.64 -20.16 -10.78
CA ASP A 149 6.45 -21.26 -11.32
C ASP A 149 5.76 -22.63 -11.19
N MET A 150 5.06 -22.86 -10.07
CA MET A 150 4.34 -24.12 -9.82
C MET A 150 3.16 -24.32 -10.77
N ILE A 151 2.42 -23.25 -11.12
CA ILE A 151 1.25 -23.32 -12.01
C ILE A 151 1.65 -23.23 -13.48
N TRP A 152 2.52 -22.28 -13.84
CA TRP A 152 2.79 -21.92 -15.24
C TRP A 152 4.23 -22.18 -15.71
N GLY A 153 5.18 -22.43 -14.80
CA GLY A 153 6.61 -22.56 -15.10
C GLY A 153 7.30 -21.25 -15.48
N SER A 154 8.61 -21.33 -15.76
CA SER A 154 9.47 -20.18 -16.12
C SER A 154 9.63 -19.96 -17.64
N PRO A 155 9.98 -18.72 -18.05
CA PRO A 155 9.25 -17.48 -17.80
C PRO A 155 8.04 -17.48 -18.75
N GLY A 156 6.83 -17.57 -18.19
CA GLY A 156 5.63 -17.92 -18.95
C GLY A 156 4.34 -17.27 -18.47
N GLY A 157 4.42 -16.15 -17.73
CA GLY A 157 3.27 -15.39 -17.20
C GLY A 157 2.19 -15.01 -18.24
N ALA A 158 2.43 -15.22 -19.54
CA ALA A 158 1.44 -15.14 -20.60
C ALA A 158 0.16 -15.97 -20.33
N LEU A 159 0.25 -17.08 -19.58
CA LEU A 159 -0.91 -17.89 -19.19
C LEU A 159 -1.61 -17.43 -17.89
N HIS A 160 -0.96 -16.62 -17.04
CA HIS A 160 -1.54 -16.10 -15.79
C HIS A 160 -2.86 -15.38 -16.05
N ALA A 161 -2.95 -14.59 -17.13
CA ALA A 161 -4.13 -13.81 -17.51
C ALA A 161 -5.28 -14.64 -18.11
N ILE A 162 -5.05 -15.92 -18.43
CA ILE A 162 -6.04 -16.78 -19.11
C ILE A 162 -6.82 -17.63 -18.11
N SER A 163 -6.20 -18.00 -16.98
CA SER A 163 -6.84 -18.84 -15.97
C SER A 163 -6.17 -18.65 -14.60
N SER A 164 -6.61 -17.64 -13.84
CA SER A 164 -6.13 -17.42 -12.47
C SER A 164 -7.04 -18.14 -11.46
N PRO A 165 -6.48 -18.81 -10.44
CA PRO A 165 -7.28 -19.34 -9.33
C PRO A 165 -7.96 -18.21 -8.54
N PRO A 166 -8.94 -18.52 -7.67
CA PRO A 166 -9.47 -17.56 -6.71
C PRO A 166 -8.36 -16.84 -5.93
N LEU A 167 -8.51 -15.54 -5.67
CA LEU A 167 -7.45 -14.72 -5.06
C LEU A 167 -6.95 -15.28 -3.72
N TRP A 168 -7.85 -15.85 -2.90
CA TRP A 168 -7.46 -16.44 -1.60
C TRP A 168 -6.51 -17.64 -1.72
N VAL A 169 -6.48 -18.30 -2.87
CA VAL A 169 -5.55 -19.41 -3.12
C VAL A 169 -4.13 -18.88 -3.20
N MET A 170 -3.93 -17.71 -3.84
CA MET A 170 -2.62 -17.09 -4.00
C MET A 170 -2.25 -16.30 -2.75
N GLU A 171 -3.01 -15.24 -2.43
CA GLU A 171 -2.73 -14.36 -1.29
C GLU A 171 -2.73 -15.12 0.04
N GLY A 172 -3.67 -16.05 0.22
CA GLY A 172 -3.75 -16.86 1.44
C GLY A 172 -2.59 -17.82 1.61
N PHE A 173 -1.96 -18.27 0.52
CA PHE A 173 -0.81 -19.17 0.59
C PHE A 173 0.47 -18.40 0.88
N SER A 174 0.64 -17.23 0.27
CA SER A 174 1.71 -16.29 0.62
C SER A 174 1.69 -15.95 2.11
N GLU A 175 0.50 -15.59 2.63
CA GLU A 175 0.31 -15.33 4.06
C GLU A 175 0.59 -16.57 4.93
N TYR A 176 0.15 -17.76 4.51
CA TYR A 176 0.40 -19.01 5.23
C TYR A 176 1.89 -19.39 5.27
N ASN A 177 2.65 -19.12 4.20
CA ASN A 177 4.09 -19.45 4.13
C ASN A 177 4.98 -18.51 4.96
N THR A 178 4.47 -17.35 5.40
CA THR A 178 5.14 -16.55 6.45
C THR A 178 5.27 -17.31 7.78
N GLY A 179 4.45 -18.36 7.95
CA GLY A 179 4.49 -19.26 9.11
C GLY A 179 4.01 -18.62 10.42
N ARG A 180 3.53 -17.38 10.40
CA ARG A 180 3.15 -16.63 11.60
C ARG A 180 1.87 -15.83 11.37
N TRP A 181 1.06 -15.71 12.43
CA TRP A 181 -0.08 -14.79 12.45
C TRP A 181 0.36 -13.46 13.06
N SER A 182 0.19 -12.36 12.32
CA SER A 182 0.30 -11.04 12.94
C SER A 182 -0.85 -10.83 13.94
N SER A 183 -0.61 -10.03 14.98
CA SER A 183 -1.66 -9.67 15.95
C SER A 183 -2.82 -8.93 15.27
N TRP A 184 -2.54 -8.16 14.22
CA TRP A 184 -3.53 -7.46 13.41
C TRP A 184 -4.43 -8.42 12.60
N SER A 185 -3.85 -9.39 11.90
CA SER A 185 -4.61 -10.41 11.15
C SER A 185 -5.49 -11.25 12.08
N ASN A 186 -4.98 -11.65 13.24
CA ASN A 186 -5.77 -12.39 14.22
C ASN A 186 -6.93 -11.54 14.78
N LEU A 187 -6.72 -10.23 14.98
CA LEU A 187 -7.77 -9.29 15.40
C LEU A 187 -8.90 -9.21 14.36
N ILE A 188 -8.57 -9.08 13.07
CA ILE A 188 -9.55 -9.00 11.96
C ILE A 188 -10.44 -10.25 11.92
N ILE A 189 -9.83 -11.44 11.94
CA ILE A 189 -10.59 -12.70 11.89
C ILE A 189 -11.47 -12.84 13.13
N LYS A 190 -10.90 -12.60 14.30
CA LYS A 190 -11.63 -12.73 15.57
C LYS A 190 -12.84 -11.81 15.63
N ASP A 191 -12.69 -10.52 15.31
CA ASP A 191 -13.80 -9.55 15.26
C ASP A 191 -14.87 -9.96 14.25
N THR A 192 -14.45 -10.49 13.12
CA THR A 192 -15.37 -10.91 12.05
C THR A 192 -16.17 -12.15 12.45
N VAL A 193 -15.53 -13.14 13.07
CA VAL A 193 -16.17 -14.37 13.56
C VAL A 193 -17.14 -14.07 14.70
N LEU A 194 -16.71 -13.29 15.70
CA LEU A 194 -17.51 -13.01 16.91
C LEU A 194 -18.72 -12.10 16.64
N ASN A 195 -18.72 -11.37 15.53
CA ASN A 195 -19.86 -10.54 15.10
C ASN A 195 -20.67 -11.16 13.95
N ASP A 196 -20.43 -12.43 13.60
CA ASP A 196 -21.10 -13.15 12.50
C ASP A 196 -21.02 -12.44 11.13
N ARG A 197 -19.83 -11.95 10.80
CA ARG A 197 -19.53 -11.24 9.54
C ARG A 197 -18.56 -12.00 8.64
N ILE A 198 -18.42 -13.31 8.86
CA ILE A 198 -17.49 -14.19 8.14
C ILE A 198 -17.74 -14.10 6.62
N PRO A 199 -16.72 -13.87 5.79
CA PRO A 199 -16.85 -13.91 4.33
C PRO A 199 -17.41 -15.25 3.84
N GLU A 200 -18.30 -15.19 2.87
CA GLU A 200 -18.99 -16.36 2.33
C GLU A 200 -18.23 -16.93 1.13
N MET A 201 -18.08 -18.26 1.11
CA MET A 201 -17.56 -18.98 -0.05
C MET A 201 -18.65 -19.10 -1.13
N ARG A 202 -18.43 -18.49 -2.29
CA ARG A 202 -19.36 -18.54 -3.43
C ARG A 202 -19.21 -19.86 -4.21
N LYS A 203 -20.20 -20.17 -5.07
CA LYS A 203 -20.20 -21.38 -5.93
C LYS A 203 -18.99 -21.50 -6.86
N ASN A 204 -18.39 -20.37 -7.25
CA ASN A 204 -17.17 -20.33 -8.06
C ASN A 204 -15.89 -20.50 -7.22
N GLY A 205 -16.00 -20.70 -5.90
CA GLY A 205 -14.85 -20.85 -5.00
C GLY A 205 -14.19 -19.54 -4.59
N ASN A 206 -14.77 -18.37 -4.91
CA ASN A 206 -14.27 -17.07 -4.42
C ASN A 206 -14.86 -16.72 -3.05
N LEU A 207 -14.07 -16.02 -2.24
CA LEU A 207 -14.54 -15.39 -1.01
C LEU A 207 -15.27 -14.09 -1.31
N TYR A 208 -16.34 -13.83 -0.57
CA TYR A 208 -17.08 -12.59 -0.67
C TYR A 208 -17.51 -12.11 0.71
N SER A 209 -17.07 -10.92 1.09
CA SER A 209 -17.58 -10.26 2.30
C SER A 209 -18.77 -9.38 1.97
N ARG A 210 -19.84 -9.52 2.76
CA ARG A 210 -21.00 -8.60 2.73
C ARG A 210 -20.73 -7.30 3.49
N TYR A 211 -19.74 -7.32 4.38
CA TYR A 211 -19.41 -6.23 5.29
C TYR A 211 -18.04 -5.65 4.92
N PRO A 212 -17.82 -4.35 5.13
CA PRO A 212 -16.48 -3.77 5.01
C PRO A 212 -15.50 -4.49 5.93
N LEU A 213 -14.33 -4.81 5.40
CA LEU A 213 -13.19 -5.35 6.14
C LEU A 213 -12.01 -4.39 5.98
N PRO A 214 -11.08 -4.32 6.95
CA PRO A 214 -9.88 -3.48 6.83
C PRO A 214 -8.98 -3.86 5.65
N ARG A 215 -9.08 -5.11 5.17
CA ARG A 215 -8.33 -5.67 4.06
C ARG A 215 -9.18 -6.65 3.26
N ASP A 216 -8.79 -6.95 2.02
CA ASP A 216 -9.44 -7.98 1.20
C ASP A 216 -9.44 -9.33 1.96
N PRO A 217 -10.57 -10.04 2.03
CA PRO A 217 -10.65 -11.32 2.74
C PRO A 217 -9.72 -12.40 2.17
N ALA A 218 -9.27 -12.28 0.92
CA ALA A 218 -8.37 -13.25 0.30
C ALA A 218 -7.07 -13.47 1.07
N TYR A 219 -6.62 -12.48 1.84
CA TYR A 219 -5.39 -12.60 2.61
C TYR A 219 -5.62 -13.28 3.96
N ASP A 220 -6.26 -12.59 4.92
CA ASP A 220 -6.43 -13.11 6.29
C ASP A 220 -7.30 -14.38 6.29
N PHE A 221 -8.45 -14.37 5.60
CA PHE A 221 -9.28 -15.58 5.50
C PHE A 221 -8.67 -16.63 4.57
N GLY A 222 -7.84 -16.23 3.60
CA GLY A 222 -7.05 -17.18 2.81
C GLY A 222 -6.08 -17.98 3.67
N HIS A 223 -5.27 -17.31 4.50
CA HIS A 223 -4.41 -17.98 5.48
C HIS A 223 -5.22 -18.92 6.38
N ALA A 224 -6.34 -18.44 6.93
CA ALA A 224 -7.20 -19.28 7.77
C ALA A 224 -7.81 -20.49 7.03
N ILE A 225 -8.04 -20.39 5.71
CA ILE A 225 -8.45 -21.54 4.90
C ILE A 225 -7.31 -22.56 4.79
N TYR A 226 -6.05 -22.13 4.63
CA TYR A 226 -4.90 -23.04 4.66
C TYR A 226 -4.75 -23.72 6.03
N ASP A 227 -4.90 -22.98 7.14
CA ASP A 227 -4.99 -23.57 8.49
C ASP A 227 -6.08 -24.66 8.57
N PHE A 228 -7.28 -24.36 8.05
CA PHE A 228 -8.40 -25.30 8.03
C PHE A 228 -8.11 -26.53 7.15
N ILE A 229 -7.50 -26.34 5.98
CA ILE A 229 -7.13 -27.42 5.08
C ILE A 229 -6.13 -28.35 5.77
N GLU A 230 -5.10 -27.80 6.40
CA GLU A 230 -4.11 -28.59 7.13
C GLU A 230 -4.75 -29.32 8.31
N GLN A 231 -5.60 -28.66 9.10
CA GLN A 231 -6.27 -29.30 10.24
C GLN A 231 -7.21 -30.44 9.81
N ARG A 232 -7.96 -30.25 8.72
CA ARG A 232 -8.98 -31.20 8.27
C ARG A 232 -8.43 -32.33 7.41
N PHE A 233 -7.47 -32.02 6.53
CA PHE A 233 -6.97 -32.94 5.51
C PHE A 233 -5.47 -33.27 5.68
N GLY A 234 -4.81 -32.74 6.71
CA GLY A 234 -3.38 -32.88 6.96
C GLY A 234 -2.53 -32.03 6.01
N LYS A 235 -1.20 -32.07 6.20
CA LYS A 235 -0.24 -31.34 5.34
C LYS A 235 -0.35 -31.69 3.85
N ASN A 236 -0.76 -32.92 3.54
CA ASN A 236 -1.00 -33.35 2.16
C ASN A 236 -2.20 -32.64 1.52
N GLY A 237 -3.13 -32.08 2.30
CA GLY A 237 -4.28 -31.31 1.81
C GLY A 237 -3.86 -30.07 1.02
N VAL A 238 -2.84 -29.35 1.51
CA VAL A 238 -2.27 -28.18 0.82
C VAL A 238 -1.62 -28.60 -0.50
N ALA A 239 -0.80 -29.66 -0.47
CA ALA A 239 -0.19 -30.20 -1.69
C ALA A 239 -1.24 -30.67 -2.73
N ASN A 240 -2.32 -31.31 -2.27
CA ASN A 240 -3.44 -31.74 -3.12
C ASN A 240 -4.17 -30.55 -3.76
N LEU A 241 -4.34 -29.44 -3.02
CA LEU A 241 -4.92 -28.21 -3.55
C LEU A 241 -4.10 -27.71 -4.75
N TRP A 242 -2.79 -27.51 -4.56
CA TRP A 242 -1.88 -27.04 -5.60
C TRP A 242 -1.76 -28.01 -6.77
N GLN A 243 -1.73 -29.32 -6.52
CA GLN A 243 -1.72 -30.32 -7.58
C GLN A 243 -2.99 -30.26 -8.44
N SER A 244 -4.13 -29.88 -7.86
CA SER A 244 -5.40 -29.72 -8.58
C SER A 244 -5.41 -28.54 -9.55
N LEU A 245 -4.58 -27.51 -9.30
CA LEU A 245 -4.45 -26.33 -10.15
C LEU A 245 -3.66 -26.63 -11.42
N LYS A 246 -2.60 -27.46 -11.33
CA LYS A 246 -1.75 -27.84 -12.48
C LYS A 246 -2.50 -28.57 -13.61
N LYS A 247 -3.66 -29.15 -13.30
CA LYS A 247 -4.48 -29.93 -14.24
C LYS A 247 -5.71 -29.18 -14.76
N ALA A 248 -5.85 -27.90 -14.43
CA ALA A 248 -7.01 -27.13 -14.84
C ALA A 248 -7.03 -26.91 -16.36
N PRO A 249 -8.19 -27.06 -17.04
CA PRO A 249 -8.27 -26.83 -18.47
C PRO A 249 -7.94 -25.36 -18.80
N LEU A 250 -7.24 -25.15 -19.91
CA LEU A 250 -6.91 -23.82 -20.46
C LEU A 250 -8.17 -22.96 -20.75
N MET A 251 -9.36 -23.56 -20.74
CA MET A 251 -10.64 -22.88 -20.87
C MET A 251 -11.66 -23.40 -19.84
N GLY A 252 -12.10 -22.53 -18.92
CA GLY A 252 -13.17 -22.79 -17.96
C GLY A 252 -12.83 -22.33 -16.52
N PRO A 253 -13.83 -22.10 -15.66
CA PRO A 253 -13.59 -21.67 -14.29
C PRO A 253 -12.88 -22.76 -13.46
N ILE A 254 -11.72 -22.44 -12.88
CA ILE A 254 -11.02 -23.32 -11.96
C ILE A 254 -11.79 -23.38 -10.64
N ASN A 255 -12.21 -24.58 -10.23
CA ASN A 255 -12.79 -24.82 -8.91
C ASN A 255 -11.84 -25.69 -8.09
N PRO A 256 -10.86 -25.09 -7.39
CA PRO A 256 -9.79 -25.84 -6.75
C PRO A 256 -10.31 -26.73 -5.62
N ILE A 257 -11.33 -26.26 -4.88
CA ILE A 257 -11.98 -27.02 -3.80
C ILE A 257 -12.62 -28.30 -4.33
N LYS A 258 -13.41 -28.19 -5.41
CA LYS A 258 -14.08 -29.35 -6.01
C LYS A 258 -13.07 -30.35 -6.57
N ASN A 259 -11.99 -29.85 -7.17
CA ASN A 259 -10.99 -30.70 -7.79
C ASN A 259 -10.13 -31.44 -6.75
N ALA A 260 -9.66 -30.73 -5.72
CA ALA A 260 -8.79 -31.25 -4.68
C ALA A 260 -9.52 -32.11 -3.64
N PHE A 261 -10.65 -31.64 -3.14
CA PHE A 261 -11.32 -32.24 -1.97
C PHE A 261 -12.62 -32.98 -2.31
N LYS A 262 -13.05 -32.95 -3.58
CA LYS A 262 -14.34 -33.53 -4.03
C LYS A 262 -15.55 -32.99 -3.26
N MET A 263 -15.47 -31.75 -2.81
CA MET A 263 -16.52 -31.05 -2.06
C MET A 263 -17.13 -29.93 -2.90
N ASP A 264 -18.41 -29.63 -2.66
CA ASP A 264 -19.02 -28.39 -3.12
C ASP A 264 -18.41 -27.19 -2.36
N PRO A 265 -18.05 -26.07 -3.03
CA PRO A 265 -17.46 -24.90 -2.36
C PRO A 265 -18.30 -24.32 -1.23
N GLN A 266 -19.63 -24.35 -1.33
CA GLN A 266 -20.49 -23.81 -0.28
C GLN A 266 -20.49 -24.72 0.94
N MET A 267 -20.46 -26.05 0.74
CA MET A 267 -20.29 -27.01 1.83
C MET A 267 -18.90 -26.88 2.49
N PHE A 268 -17.84 -26.69 1.70
CA PHE A 268 -16.51 -26.39 2.23
C PHE A 268 -16.52 -25.12 3.07
N GLY A 269 -17.14 -24.04 2.57
CA GLY A 269 -17.31 -22.79 3.31
C GLY A 269 -18.11 -22.96 4.61
N HIS A 270 -19.15 -23.80 4.63
CA HIS A 270 -19.91 -24.09 5.83
C HIS A 270 -19.03 -24.75 6.92
N GLU A 271 -18.25 -25.76 6.54
CA GLU A 271 -17.35 -26.46 7.44
C GLU A 271 -16.20 -25.56 7.94
N PHE A 272 -15.67 -24.71 7.06
CA PHE A 272 -14.69 -23.68 7.40
C PHE A 272 -15.25 -22.69 8.43
N ASN A 273 -16.49 -22.21 8.24
CA ASN A 273 -17.14 -21.32 9.21
C ASN A 273 -17.33 -21.99 10.57
N LYS A 274 -17.65 -23.29 10.60
CA LYS A 274 -17.73 -24.08 11.84
C LYS A 274 -16.37 -24.18 12.53
N TYR A 275 -15.30 -24.43 11.78
CA TYR A 275 -13.92 -24.42 12.30
C TYR A 275 -13.58 -23.09 12.96
N LEU A 276 -13.80 -21.96 12.27
CA LEU A 276 -13.51 -20.63 12.82
C LEU A 276 -14.32 -20.34 14.09
N ARG A 277 -15.62 -20.66 14.09
CA ARG A 277 -16.48 -20.46 15.26
C ARG A 277 -16.02 -21.27 16.47
N GLU A 278 -15.55 -22.50 16.26
CA GLU A 278 -14.99 -23.30 17.36
C GLU A 278 -13.62 -22.76 17.82
N LYS A 279 -12.73 -22.35 16.89
CA LYS A 279 -11.42 -21.75 17.19
C LYS A 279 -11.52 -20.54 18.12
N TYR A 280 -12.53 -19.68 17.90
CA TYR A 280 -12.70 -18.43 18.67
C TYR A 280 -13.79 -18.48 19.74
N LYS A 281 -14.37 -19.65 20.02
CA LYS A 281 -15.51 -19.82 20.93
C LYS A 281 -15.26 -19.31 22.35
N SER A 282 -14.05 -19.49 22.87
CA SER A 282 -13.68 -19.04 24.23
C SER A 282 -13.81 -17.53 24.41
N PHE A 283 -13.67 -16.74 23.33
CA PHE A 283 -13.78 -15.28 23.37
C PHE A 283 -15.22 -14.78 23.42
N LEU A 284 -16.24 -15.63 23.20
CA LEU A 284 -17.65 -15.22 23.34
C LEU A 284 -17.99 -14.76 24.76
N MET A 285 -17.25 -15.25 25.77
CA MET A 285 -17.41 -14.88 27.17
C MET A 285 -16.67 -13.59 27.55
N CYS A 286 -15.79 -13.08 26.67
CA CYS A 286 -15.11 -11.80 26.87
C CYS A 286 -16.06 -10.62 26.60
N GLU A 287 -15.68 -9.44 27.06
CA GLU A 287 -16.52 -8.24 27.10
C GLU A 287 -16.51 -7.48 25.76
N ASN A 288 -17.66 -6.88 25.41
CA ASN A 288 -17.76 -5.86 24.37
C ASN A 288 -17.49 -4.48 24.97
N PRO A 289 -16.90 -3.53 24.22
CA PRO A 289 -16.63 -2.18 24.73
C PRO A 289 -17.90 -1.47 25.23
N GLU A 290 -19.05 -1.67 24.58
CA GLU A 290 -20.33 -1.07 25.00
C GLU A 290 -20.84 -1.56 26.37
N ASN A 291 -20.32 -2.66 26.91
CA ASN A 291 -20.76 -3.21 28.20
C ASN A 291 -20.20 -2.45 29.40
N TYR A 292 -19.03 -1.81 29.25
CA TYR A 292 -18.30 -1.15 30.34
C TYR A 292 -17.90 0.29 30.01
N SER A 293 -18.25 0.78 28.81
CA SER A 293 -17.91 2.11 28.35
C SER A 293 -18.96 2.67 27.38
N MET A 294 -18.89 3.98 27.13
CA MET A 294 -19.77 4.69 26.21
C MET A 294 -19.00 5.08 24.96
N ALA A 295 -19.56 4.81 23.79
CA ALA A 295 -19.00 5.27 22.52
C ALA A 295 -19.03 6.81 22.45
N LEU A 296 -17.96 7.41 21.95
CA LEU A 296 -17.82 8.84 21.71
C LEU A 296 -17.66 9.12 20.22
N GLY A 297 -18.07 10.33 19.82
CA GLY A 297 -18.01 10.78 18.44
C GLY A 297 -19.27 10.41 17.66
N PRO A 298 -19.23 10.54 16.33
CA PRO A 298 -20.39 10.31 15.51
C PRO A 298 -20.94 8.88 15.55
N ASN A 299 -22.27 8.77 15.56
CA ASN A 299 -22.95 7.48 15.49
C ASN A 299 -22.64 6.75 14.18
N TYR A 300 -22.12 5.53 14.30
CA TYR A 300 -22.00 4.58 13.19
C TYR A 300 -23.36 3.90 12.91
N PRO A 301 -23.79 3.69 11.65
CA PRO A 301 -23.14 4.03 10.38
C PRO A 301 -23.59 5.37 9.76
N VAL A 302 -24.18 6.28 10.53
CA VAL A 302 -24.96 7.45 10.02
C VAL A 302 -24.09 8.73 9.88
N ASN A 303 -22.77 8.62 9.77
CA ASN A 303 -21.86 9.77 9.58
C ASN A 303 -20.80 9.49 8.49
N GLU A 304 -20.33 10.54 7.82
CA GLU A 304 -19.24 10.53 6.85
C GLU A 304 -17.85 10.22 7.44
N PHE A 305 -17.67 10.43 8.75
CA PHE A 305 -16.45 10.09 9.48
C PHE A 305 -16.52 8.64 9.99
N TYR A 306 -15.61 7.82 9.48
CA TYR A 306 -15.53 6.39 9.73
C TYR A 306 -14.10 6.04 10.14
N PHE A 307 -13.95 5.12 11.10
CA PHE A 307 -12.65 4.55 11.51
C PHE A 307 -11.73 5.57 12.20
N ALA A 308 -11.58 5.46 13.52
CA ALA A 308 -10.69 6.31 14.31
C ALA A 308 -9.26 5.73 14.36
N PHE A 309 -8.38 6.16 13.45
CA PHE A 309 -6.99 5.69 13.36
C PHE A 309 -6.15 6.10 14.57
N SER A 310 -6.38 7.31 15.09
CA SER A 310 -5.65 7.82 16.24
C SER A 310 -6.45 8.90 16.97
N HIS A 311 -6.19 9.10 18.26
CA HIS A 311 -6.83 10.15 19.05
C HIS A 311 -5.89 10.78 20.09
N SER A 312 -6.19 12.02 20.46
CA SER A 312 -5.51 12.76 21.53
C SER A 312 -6.52 13.59 22.32
N LEU A 313 -6.43 13.57 23.65
CA LEU A 313 -7.30 14.32 24.55
C LEU A 313 -6.73 15.73 24.79
N SER A 314 -7.60 16.74 24.92
CA SER A 314 -7.16 18.08 25.32
C SER A 314 -6.61 18.06 26.75
N PRO A 315 -5.66 18.96 27.10
CA PRO A 315 -5.14 19.06 28.46
C PRO A 315 -6.22 19.28 29.53
N SER A 316 -7.34 19.91 29.17
CA SER A 316 -8.49 20.09 30.07
C SER A 316 -9.33 18.83 30.28
N GLY A 317 -9.24 17.86 29.37
CA GLY A 317 -10.07 16.66 29.35
C GLY A 317 -11.44 16.82 28.67
N ASP A 318 -11.75 18.00 28.13
CA ASP A 318 -13.09 18.32 27.59
C ASP A 318 -13.29 17.97 26.12
N LEU A 319 -12.20 17.89 25.34
CA LEU A 319 -12.24 17.67 23.89
C LEU A 319 -11.32 16.53 23.49
N ILE A 320 -11.71 15.80 22.45
CA ILE A 320 -10.90 14.75 21.84
C ILE A 320 -10.70 15.11 20.37
N ALA A 321 -9.43 15.10 19.95
CA ALA A 321 -9.05 15.17 18.55
C ALA A 321 -8.90 13.76 18.01
N VAL A 322 -9.44 13.49 16.83
CA VAL A 322 -9.40 12.16 16.20
C VAL A 322 -9.02 12.27 14.74
N LEU A 323 -8.02 11.49 14.35
CA LEU A 323 -7.68 11.23 12.95
C LEU A 323 -8.60 10.12 12.42
N THR A 324 -9.38 10.42 11.38
CA THR A 324 -10.43 9.53 10.87
C THR A 324 -10.55 9.58 9.35
N ALA A 325 -11.11 8.53 8.75
CA ALA A 325 -11.43 8.55 7.32
C ALA A 325 -12.72 9.34 7.08
N ASN A 326 -12.66 10.27 6.13
CA ASN A 326 -13.81 10.97 5.60
C ASN A 326 -14.25 10.27 4.30
N GLN A 327 -15.25 9.39 4.41
CA GLN A 327 -15.70 8.57 3.27
C GLN A 327 -16.31 9.42 2.14
N LYS A 328 -16.90 10.58 2.49
CA LYS A 328 -17.55 11.45 1.49
C LYS A 328 -16.53 12.21 0.65
N ALA A 329 -15.44 12.66 1.27
CA ALA A 329 -14.38 13.42 0.59
C ALA A 329 -13.22 12.53 0.09
N TYR A 330 -13.23 11.24 0.43
CA TYR A 330 -12.15 10.28 0.13
C TYR A 330 -10.79 10.78 0.65
N GLU A 331 -10.76 11.34 1.85
CA GLU A 331 -9.55 11.88 2.51
C GLU A 331 -9.52 11.51 4.00
N PHE A 332 -8.40 11.81 4.67
CA PHE A 332 -8.27 11.65 6.11
C PHE A 332 -8.33 13.02 6.78
N ASP A 333 -9.15 13.12 7.82
CA ASP A 333 -9.39 14.35 8.54
C ASP A 333 -9.09 14.23 10.03
N ILE A 334 -8.69 15.35 10.64
CA ILE A 334 -8.64 15.51 12.08
C ILE A 334 -9.91 16.24 12.52
N ILE A 335 -10.75 15.57 13.29
CA ILE A 335 -12.00 16.11 13.82
C ILE A 335 -11.94 16.27 15.33
N LEU A 336 -12.76 17.16 15.86
CA LEU A 336 -12.93 17.39 17.29
C LEU A 336 -14.34 16.98 17.72
N PHE A 337 -14.43 16.30 18.85
CA PHE A 337 -15.68 16.10 19.58
C PHE A 337 -15.53 16.33 21.08
N SER A 338 -16.67 16.54 21.73
CA SER A 338 -16.80 16.65 23.18
C SER A 338 -16.47 15.32 23.86
N ALA A 339 -15.57 15.33 24.84
CA ALA A 339 -15.25 14.17 25.67
C ALA A 339 -16.36 13.83 26.68
N LYS A 340 -17.32 14.74 26.88
CA LYS A 340 -18.44 14.56 27.81
C LYS A 340 -19.55 13.69 27.22
N ASP A 341 -19.93 13.97 25.98
CA ASP A 341 -21.12 13.38 25.33
C ASP A 341 -20.87 12.93 23.89
N GLY A 342 -19.64 13.04 23.38
CA GLY A 342 -19.30 12.61 22.01
C GLY A 342 -19.82 13.53 20.91
N SER A 343 -20.40 14.68 21.24
CA SER A 343 -20.96 15.60 20.24
C SER A 343 -19.86 16.16 19.32
N PHE A 344 -20.11 16.13 18.00
CA PHE A 344 -19.21 16.68 17.00
C PHE A 344 -19.07 18.19 17.19
N ILE A 345 -17.83 18.68 17.29
CA ILE A 345 -17.51 20.10 17.46
C ILE A 345 -17.09 20.72 16.13
N LYS A 346 -16.08 20.15 15.46
CA LYS A 346 -15.49 20.74 14.24
C LYS A 346 -14.61 19.75 13.48
N ASN A 347 -14.48 19.94 12.16
CA ASN A 347 -13.43 19.33 11.36
C ASN A 347 -12.28 20.34 11.19
N LEU A 348 -11.08 20.01 11.69
CA LEU A 348 -9.90 20.89 11.70
C LEU A 348 -9.14 20.92 10.37
N THR A 349 -9.28 19.90 9.55
CA THR A 349 -8.49 19.73 8.32
C THR A 349 -9.35 19.66 7.06
N LYS A 350 -10.62 20.08 7.18
CA LYS A 350 -11.63 19.98 6.13
C LYS A 350 -11.14 20.51 4.78
N GLY A 351 -11.28 19.67 3.76
CA GLY A 351 -11.15 20.03 2.36
C GLY A 351 -9.72 20.05 1.86
N TYR A 352 -9.59 20.08 0.54
CA TYR A 352 -8.29 19.97 -0.10
C TYR A 352 -7.37 21.15 0.21
N THR A 353 -6.10 20.83 0.47
CA THR A 353 -5.04 21.79 0.76
C THR A 353 -3.81 21.53 -0.10
N LEU A 354 -3.05 22.58 -0.38
CA LEU A 354 -1.74 22.47 -1.04
C LEU A 354 -0.58 22.42 -0.04
N LYS A 355 -0.87 22.45 1.26
CA LYS A 355 0.16 22.47 2.33
C LYS A 355 0.83 21.11 2.49
N TYR A 356 0.08 20.03 2.29
CA TYR A 356 0.47 18.63 2.30
C TYR A 356 -0.33 17.85 1.24
N GLN A 357 0.14 16.66 0.87
CA GLN A 357 -0.55 15.76 -0.08
C GLN A 357 -1.60 14.90 0.64
N ASN A 358 -1.25 14.39 1.81
CA ASN A 358 -2.13 13.67 2.72
C ASN A 358 -1.58 13.74 4.15
N ILE A 359 -2.47 13.58 5.12
CA ILE A 359 -2.10 13.36 6.52
C ILE A 359 -1.54 11.94 6.62
N LYS A 360 -0.41 11.78 7.30
CA LYS A 360 0.14 10.46 7.58
C LYS A 360 -0.74 9.76 8.61
N TYR A 361 -1.05 8.50 8.37
CA TYR A 361 -1.81 7.65 9.27
C TYR A 361 -1.24 6.23 9.24
N GLU A 362 -1.46 5.50 10.32
CA GLU A 362 -1.10 4.09 10.44
C GLU A 362 -2.38 3.32 10.86
N ILE A 363 -2.70 2.24 10.14
CA ILE A 363 -3.89 1.44 10.45
C ILE A 363 -3.63 0.57 11.67
N GLU A 364 -2.41 0.02 11.77
CA GLU A 364 -1.99 -0.80 12.89
C GLU A 364 -1.53 0.09 14.06
N PRO A 365 -2.10 -0.07 15.27
CA PRO A 365 -1.76 0.78 16.42
C PRO A 365 -0.33 0.67 16.97
N SER A 366 0.47 -0.30 16.52
CA SER A 366 1.78 -0.67 17.11
C SER A 366 2.82 0.44 17.05
N VAL A 367 2.71 1.34 16.07
CA VAL A 367 3.65 2.47 15.87
C VAL A 367 3.31 3.71 16.70
N GLY A 368 2.17 3.69 17.43
CA GLY A 368 1.73 4.73 18.36
C GLY A 368 0.77 5.76 17.75
N ARG A 369 0.54 6.87 18.45
CA ARG A 369 -0.46 7.88 18.03
C ARG A 369 0.07 8.69 16.85
N ASP A 370 -0.78 9.09 15.91
CA ASP A 370 -0.38 9.92 14.75
C ASP A 370 -0.60 11.42 14.98
N ILE A 371 -1.28 11.77 16.06
CA ILE A 371 -1.60 13.16 16.43
C ILE A 371 -1.30 13.43 17.90
N ALA A 372 -0.92 14.67 18.22
CA ALA A 372 -0.71 15.13 19.59
C ALA A 372 -1.31 16.50 19.85
N TRP A 373 -2.03 16.63 20.96
CA TRP A 373 -2.48 17.91 21.47
C TRP A 373 -1.35 18.62 22.21
N SER A 374 -1.18 19.92 21.97
CA SER A 374 -0.20 20.72 22.68
C SER A 374 -0.56 20.92 24.16
N PRO A 375 0.41 21.03 25.08
CA PRO A 375 0.15 21.20 26.51
C PRO A 375 -0.64 22.48 26.86
N ASP A 376 -0.51 23.53 26.03
CA ASP A 376 -1.25 24.79 26.13
C ASP A 376 -2.67 24.70 25.55
N GLY A 377 -3.03 23.59 24.89
CA GLY A 377 -4.39 23.29 24.45
C GLY A 377 -4.83 23.94 23.13
N ASP A 378 -4.00 24.73 22.45
CA ASP A 378 -4.39 25.52 21.28
C ASP A 378 -3.96 24.92 19.93
N LYS A 379 -3.14 23.87 19.91
CA LYS A 379 -2.56 23.27 18.70
C LYS A 379 -2.70 21.75 18.68
N ILE A 380 -2.88 21.20 17.48
CA ILE A 380 -2.67 19.79 17.16
C ILE A 380 -1.45 19.65 16.26
N ALA A 381 -0.54 18.76 16.64
CA ALA A 381 0.60 18.31 15.85
C ALA A 381 0.25 17.04 15.07
N PHE A 382 0.63 16.98 13.80
CA PHE A 382 0.52 15.79 12.96
C PHE A 382 1.58 15.78 11.86
N PHE A 383 1.94 14.59 11.37
CA PHE A 383 2.80 14.46 10.20
C PHE A 383 1.97 14.42 8.91
N GLY A 384 2.47 15.06 7.86
CA GLY A 384 1.84 15.02 6.54
C GLY A 384 2.87 14.90 5.42
N ARG A 385 2.49 14.22 4.34
CA ARG A 385 3.33 14.05 3.16
C ARG A 385 3.56 15.40 2.49
N SER A 386 4.82 15.76 2.28
CA SER A 386 5.21 17.04 1.69
C SER A 386 6.40 16.87 0.75
N GLY A 387 6.15 16.36 -0.45
CA GLY A 387 7.18 16.07 -1.44
C GLY A 387 7.69 14.63 -1.29
N GLU A 388 9.00 14.45 -1.32
CA GLU A 388 9.68 13.15 -1.12
C GLU A 388 9.59 12.65 0.33
N LYS A 389 9.41 13.55 1.30
CA LYS A 389 9.41 13.25 2.74
C LYS A 389 8.17 13.80 3.42
N HIS A 390 8.17 13.74 4.75
CA HIS A 390 7.12 14.26 5.60
C HIS A 390 7.49 15.63 6.20
N SER A 391 6.49 16.33 6.68
CA SER A 391 6.67 17.54 7.50
C SER A 391 5.76 17.45 8.71
N LEU A 392 6.20 18.02 9.83
CA LEU A 392 5.36 18.28 10.99
C LEU A 392 4.51 19.52 10.70
N PHE A 393 3.22 19.40 10.93
CA PHE A 393 2.26 20.49 10.82
C PHE A 393 1.65 20.78 12.18
N LEU A 394 1.54 22.07 12.52
CA LEU A 394 0.80 22.54 13.68
C LEU A 394 -0.47 23.23 13.21
N ALA A 395 -1.63 22.65 13.54
CA ALA A 395 -2.94 23.23 13.28
C ALA A 395 -3.51 23.88 14.54
N ASN A 396 -3.96 25.13 14.42
CA ASN A 396 -4.65 25.80 15.52
C ASN A 396 -6.07 25.26 15.69
N VAL A 397 -6.42 24.88 16.91
CA VAL A 397 -7.70 24.24 17.28
C VAL A 397 -8.89 25.19 17.05
N ILE A 398 -8.72 26.50 17.29
CA ILE A 398 -9.80 27.48 17.23
C ILE A 398 -10.17 27.81 15.77
N ASN A 399 -9.18 28.22 14.98
CA ASN A 399 -9.40 28.74 13.62
C ASN A 399 -9.12 27.72 12.50
N SER A 400 -8.68 26.50 12.83
CA SER A 400 -8.41 25.41 11.88
C SER A 400 -7.31 25.71 10.85
N ARG A 401 -6.47 26.72 11.09
CA ARG A 401 -5.35 27.04 10.21
C ARG A 401 -4.13 26.25 10.63
N VAL A 402 -3.47 25.61 9.66
CA VAL A 402 -2.06 25.22 9.79
C VAL A 402 -1.23 26.50 9.96
N ILE A 403 -0.67 26.70 11.15
CA ILE A 403 0.11 27.88 11.56
C ILE A 403 1.62 27.66 11.44
N LYS A 404 2.09 26.41 11.43
CA LYS A 404 3.50 26.08 11.25
C LYS A 404 3.69 24.80 10.45
N LYS A 405 4.78 24.77 9.67
CA LYS A 405 5.27 23.62 8.91
C LYS A 405 6.76 23.49 9.17
N ILE A 406 7.20 22.33 9.65
CA ILE A 406 8.61 22.03 9.91
C ILE A 406 8.98 20.79 9.08
N LYS A 407 10.03 20.89 8.25
CA LYS A 407 10.48 19.77 7.43
C LYS A 407 11.11 18.70 8.33
N ILE A 408 10.78 17.44 8.11
CA ILE A 408 11.40 16.32 8.81
C ILE A 408 12.49 15.71 7.91
N PRO A 409 13.75 15.67 8.35
CA PRO A 409 14.84 15.14 7.54
C PRO A 409 14.83 13.61 7.47
N GLN A 410 14.29 12.93 8.48
CA GLN A 410 14.16 11.46 8.53
C GLN A 410 12.98 10.94 7.71
N ASP A 411 12.96 9.63 7.50
CA ASP A 411 11.89 8.94 6.80
C ASP A 411 10.86 8.38 7.79
N ARG A 412 9.64 8.17 7.31
CA ARG A 412 8.53 7.59 8.08
C ARG A 412 8.34 8.12 9.53
N PRO A 413 8.33 9.44 9.81
CA PRO A 413 8.13 9.92 11.18
C PRO A 413 6.74 9.55 11.72
N THR A 414 6.67 9.06 12.97
CA THR A 414 5.47 8.57 13.69
C THR A 414 5.47 9.07 15.12
N SER A 415 4.36 8.90 15.85
CA SER A 415 4.30 9.16 17.30
C SER A 415 4.74 10.56 17.72
N PRO A 416 4.18 11.65 17.14
CA PRO A 416 4.44 12.98 17.68
C PRO A 416 3.97 13.05 19.14
N CYS A 417 4.79 13.64 20.02
CA CYS A 417 4.47 13.84 21.43
C CYS A 417 5.12 15.13 21.92
N PHE A 418 4.34 16.06 22.45
CA PHE A 418 4.91 17.29 23.01
C PHE A 418 5.63 17.02 24.34
N GLY A 419 6.75 17.70 24.57
CA GLY A 419 7.26 17.88 25.92
C GLY A 419 6.34 18.80 26.73
N PRO A 420 6.37 18.76 28.08
CA PRO A 420 5.45 19.51 28.94
C PRO A 420 5.49 21.03 28.73
N GLU A 421 6.66 21.57 28.35
CA GLU A 421 6.85 23.00 28.06
C GLU A 421 6.31 23.41 26.67
N GLY A 422 5.91 22.47 25.81
CA GLY A 422 5.36 22.73 24.47
C GLY A 422 6.37 23.27 23.43
N ASN A 423 7.60 23.59 23.82
CA ASN A 423 8.66 24.11 22.94
C ASN A 423 9.41 23.02 22.15
N LYS A 424 9.31 21.76 22.59
CA LYS A 424 9.89 20.58 21.94
C LYS A 424 8.83 19.54 21.65
N LEU A 425 9.02 18.82 20.57
CA LEU A 425 8.22 17.65 20.21
C LEU A 425 9.15 16.46 19.98
N PHE A 426 8.78 15.32 20.53
CA PHE A 426 9.44 14.04 20.37
C PHE A 426 8.68 13.22 19.33
N TYR A 427 9.40 12.39 18.58
CA TYR A 427 8.81 11.51 17.58
C TYR A 427 9.76 10.34 17.29
N THR A 428 9.24 9.25 16.75
CA THR A 428 10.08 8.19 16.19
C THR A 428 10.18 8.36 14.68
N ALA A 429 11.31 8.00 14.07
CA ALA A 429 11.46 8.04 12.63
C ALA A 429 12.52 7.06 12.14
N PHE A 430 12.36 6.60 10.90
CA PHE A 430 13.31 5.70 10.27
C PHE A 430 14.59 6.45 9.91
N SER A 431 15.71 5.94 10.43
CA SER A 431 17.06 6.42 10.22
C SER A 431 18.02 5.22 10.21
N ASN A 432 18.91 5.15 9.23
CA ASN A 432 19.97 4.13 9.18
C ASN A 432 19.54 2.65 9.35
N GLY A 433 18.34 2.27 8.90
CA GLY A 433 17.90 0.87 8.93
C GLY A 433 17.00 0.50 10.12
N VAL A 434 16.79 1.43 11.06
CA VAL A 434 15.95 1.25 12.25
C VAL A 434 15.07 2.49 12.48
N HIS A 435 14.11 2.41 13.40
CA HIS A 435 13.43 3.59 13.92
C HIS A 435 14.12 4.06 15.20
N ASP A 436 14.59 5.32 15.19
CA ASP A 436 15.14 5.97 16.39
C ASP A 436 14.13 6.99 16.96
N ILE A 437 14.38 7.42 18.21
CA ILE A 437 13.68 8.52 18.88
C ILE A 437 14.41 9.84 18.59
N PHE A 438 13.67 10.82 18.10
CA PHE A 438 14.15 12.17 17.82
C PHE A 438 13.42 13.19 18.69
N SER A 439 14.08 14.34 18.88
CA SER A 439 13.42 15.57 19.32
C SER A 439 13.52 16.64 18.23
N ILE A 440 12.54 17.53 18.19
CA ILE A 440 12.54 18.69 17.32
C ILE A 440 12.10 19.95 18.07
N SER A 441 12.85 21.03 17.91
CA SER A 441 12.46 22.34 18.41
C SER A 441 11.29 22.88 17.60
N ILE A 442 10.21 23.22 18.28
CA ILE A 442 9.04 23.82 17.63
C ILE A 442 9.39 25.21 17.11
N GLU A 443 10.28 25.96 17.75
CA GLU A 443 10.66 27.30 17.33
C GLU A 443 11.60 27.29 16.11
N THR A 444 12.74 26.61 16.23
CA THR A 444 13.83 26.64 15.24
C THR A 444 13.68 25.58 14.15
N GLY A 445 12.94 24.49 14.43
CA GLY A 445 12.86 23.33 13.54
C GLY A 445 14.10 22.45 13.56
N GLU A 446 15.04 22.69 14.48
CA GLU A 446 16.23 21.86 14.65
C GLU A 446 15.84 20.49 15.22
N SER A 447 16.30 19.42 14.57
CA SER A 447 16.04 18.03 14.97
C SER A 447 17.32 17.38 15.48
N THR A 448 17.21 16.62 16.57
CA THR A 448 18.31 15.91 17.23
C THR A 448 17.91 14.45 17.41
N ASN A 449 18.79 13.52 17.00
CA ASN A 449 18.61 12.10 17.29
C ASN A 449 18.97 11.82 18.75
N LEU A 450 18.08 11.15 19.48
CA LEU A 450 18.26 10.85 20.91
C LEU A 450 18.63 9.39 21.17
N THR A 451 18.31 8.49 20.23
CA THR A 451 18.79 7.10 20.23
C THR A 451 19.56 6.84 18.94
N ASN A 452 20.54 5.95 18.97
CA ASN A 452 21.29 5.55 17.78
C ASN A 452 21.84 4.15 18.05
N ASN A 453 20.97 3.15 17.96
CA ASN A 453 21.27 1.77 18.28
C ASN A 453 20.50 0.84 17.31
N ASP A 454 20.82 -0.45 17.27
CA ASP A 454 20.24 -1.36 16.28
C ASP A 454 18.82 -1.87 16.64
N LEU A 455 18.19 -1.32 17.67
CA LEU A 455 16.84 -1.68 18.10
C LEU A 455 15.79 -0.79 17.44
N TYR A 456 14.61 -1.35 17.20
CA TYR A 456 13.52 -0.65 16.53
C TYR A 456 12.58 0.00 17.56
N GLU A 457 12.72 1.32 17.78
CA GLU A 457 11.88 2.11 18.70
C GLU A 457 10.52 2.53 18.09
N LYS A 458 9.43 2.34 18.84
CA LYS A 458 8.05 2.67 18.44
C LYS A 458 7.29 3.37 19.58
N ALA A 459 6.13 3.94 19.26
CA ALA A 459 5.08 4.34 20.20
C ALA A 459 5.56 4.99 21.51
N LEU A 460 6.00 6.25 21.46
CA LEU A 460 6.52 6.96 22.64
C LEU A 460 5.46 7.81 23.36
N ALA A 461 5.71 8.08 24.65
CA ALA A 461 5.04 9.10 25.44
C ALA A 461 6.02 9.72 26.44
N VAL A 462 5.92 11.03 26.66
CA VAL A 462 6.73 11.77 27.65
C VAL A 462 5.94 11.94 28.94
N SER A 463 6.61 11.83 30.09
CA SER A 463 5.94 12.02 31.37
C SER A 463 5.50 13.48 31.55
N PRO A 464 4.32 13.74 32.14
CA PRO A 464 3.85 15.10 32.42
C PRO A 464 4.82 15.94 33.25
N ASP A 465 5.65 15.31 34.10
CA ASP A 465 6.69 15.99 34.88
C ASP A 465 7.98 16.28 34.08
N GLY A 466 8.06 15.85 32.82
CA GLY A 466 9.18 16.10 31.91
C GLY A 466 10.47 15.35 32.23
N LYS A 467 10.45 14.36 33.12
CA LYS A 467 11.67 13.64 33.56
C LYS A 467 11.91 12.33 32.83
N SER A 468 10.89 11.73 32.22
CA SER A 468 10.99 10.39 31.67
C SER A 468 10.27 10.27 30.32
N ILE A 469 10.68 9.27 29.56
CA ILE A 469 10.02 8.86 28.32
C ILE A 469 9.78 7.35 28.38
N VAL A 470 8.57 6.94 28.05
CA VAL A 470 8.22 5.53 27.82
C VAL A 470 8.08 5.31 26.32
N TYR A 471 8.52 4.17 25.83
CA TYR A 471 8.43 3.80 24.43
C TYR A 471 8.40 2.28 24.28
N THR A 472 8.04 1.83 23.09
CA THR A 472 8.05 0.42 22.70
C THR A 472 9.37 0.09 22.00
N LEU A 473 9.98 -1.04 22.33
CA LEU A 473 11.08 -1.67 21.61
C LEU A 473 10.63 -3.04 21.09
N ARG A 474 10.98 -3.36 19.84
CA ARG A 474 10.79 -4.71 19.31
C ARG A 474 11.94 -5.61 19.77
N ILE A 475 11.65 -6.58 20.64
CA ILE A 475 12.60 -7.56 21.17
C ILE A 475 12.22 -8.94 20.65
N GLY A 476 13.11 -9.57 19.88
CA GLY A 476 12.75 -10.70 19.03
C GLY A 476 11.61 -10.33 18.09
N ILE A 477 10.44 -10.92 18.31
CA ILE A 477 9.22 -10.70 17.50
C ILE A 477 8.11 -9.97 18.27
N TYR A 478 8.40 -9.49 19.48
CA TYR A 478 7.40 -8.87 20.35
C TYR A 478 7.77 -7.44 20.72
N ASP A 479 6.75 -6.59 20.75
CA ASP A 479 6.84 -5.23 21.25
C ASP A 479 6.79 -5.18 22.78
N LYS A 480 7.76 -4.49 23.39
CA LYS A 480 7.95 -4.36 24.84
C LYS A 480 8.11 -2.91 25.26
N LEU A 481 7.56 -2.56 26.41
CA LEU A 481 7.72 -1.22 26.99
C LEU A 481 9.06 -1.06 27.69
N PHE A 482 9.67 0.10 27.47
CA PHE A 482 10.89 0.55 28.11
C PHE A 482 10.71 1.98 28.63
N LEU A 483 11.38 2.28 29.74
CA LEU A 483 11.42 3.59 30.35
C LEU A 483 12.86 4.11 30.37
N SER A 484 13.04 5.37 29.99
CA SER A 484 14.32 6.05 30.09
C SER A 484 14.19 7.44 30.72
N PRO A 485 15.21 7.95 31.41
CA PRO A 485 15.31 9.37 31.74
C PRO A 485 15.29 10.22 30.46
N LEU A 486 14.50 11.30 30.43
CA LEU A 486 14.36 12.13 29.23
C LEU A 486 15.67 12.86 28.85
N ASN A 487 16.55 13.07 29.82
CA ASN A 487 17.86 13.68 29.62
C ASN A 487 18.96 12.69 29.16
N ASP A 488 18.70 11.38 29.20
CA ASP A 488 19.67 10.35 28.86
C ASP A 488 18.97 9.04 28.47
N LEU A 489 18.61 8.91 27.20
CA LEU A 489 17.90 7.73 26.66
C LEU A 489 18.79 6.48 26.56
N SER A 490 20.11 6.61 26.76
CA SER A 490 21.00 5.44 26.80
C SER A 490 20.71 4.53 27.99
N LYS A 491 20.16 5.09 29.08
CA LYS A 491 19.72 4.37 30.27
C LYS A 491 18.27 3.94 30.11
N LYS A 492 18.06 2.68 29.79
CA LYS A 492 16.73 2.09 29.58
C LYS A 492 16.44 0.97 30.57
N THR A 493 15.20 0.94 31.03
CA THR A 493 14.66 -0.08 31.94
C THR A 493 13.52 -0.80 31.26
N GLN A 494 13.57 -2.13 31.16
CA GLN A 494 12.47 -2.90 30.61
C GLN A 494 11.32 -2.99 31.61
N LEU A 495 10.10 -2.71 31.15
CA LEU A 495 8.90 -2.66 31.99
C LEU A 495 7.97 -3.85 31.79
N THR A 496 8.06 -4.55 30.65
CA THR A 496 7.15 -5.65 30.28
C THR A 496 7.92 -6.81 29.69
N PHE A 497 7.48 -8.04 29.94
CA PHE A 497 8.24 -9.27 29.65
C PHE A 497 7.33 -10.40 29.17
N GLY A 498 7.92 -11.44 28.56
CA GLY A 498 7.22 -12.67 28.15
C GLY A 498 6.57 -12.59 26.77
N LYS A 499 5.63 -13.51 26.48
CA LYS A 499 4.90 -13.56 25.21
C LYS A 499 3.87 -12.42 25.09
N GLY A 500 3.71 -11.86 23.89
CA GLY A 500 2.68 -10.86 23.54
C GLY A 500 3.23 -9.44 23.46
N ASN A 501 2.64 -8.61 22.61
CA ASN A 501 2.96 -7.22 22.38
C ASN A 501 2.40 -6.31 23.47
N THR A 502 3.15 -5.26 23.79
CA THR A 502 2.73 -4.13 24.64
C THR A 502 3.05 -2.82 23.93
N ILE A 503 2.01 -2.07 23.60
CA ILE A 503 2.04 -0.92 22.67
C ILE A 503 1.22 0.25 23.22
N CYS A 504 1.34 1.40 22.55
CA CYS A 504 0.58 2.63 22.85
C CYS A 504 0.65 3.08 24.32
N PRO A 505 1.86 3.23 24.92
CA PRO A 505 1.96 3.66 26.30
C PRO A 505 1.51 5.12 26.48
N GLU A 506 0.99 5.44 27.67
CA GLU A 506 0.59 6.78 28.09
C GLU A 506 0.80 6.92 29.60
N PHE A 507 1.32 8.07 30.05
CA PHE A 507 1.48 8.32 31.48
C PHE A 507 0.16 8.77 32.12
N SER A 508 -0.02 8.45 33.41
CA SER A 508 -0.96 9.19 34.24
C SER A 508 -0.49 10.64 34.45
N GLN A 509 -1.43 11.56 34.73
CA GLN A 509 -1.13 12.99 34.91
C GLN A 509 -0.08 13.26 36.02
N ASP A 510 -0.04 12.42 37.05
CA ASP A 510 0.90 12.49 38.16
C ASP A 510 2.23 11.76 37.89
N SER A 511 2.43 11.24 36.67
CA SER A 511 3.61 10.47 36.24
C SER A 511 3.87 9.18 37.04
N SER A 512 2.90 8.67 37.79
CA SER A 512 3.09 7.51 38.68
C SER A 512 2.73 6.15 38.05
N LEU A 513 1.86 6.16 37.03
CA LEU A 513 1.41 4.99 36.30
C LEU A 513 1.70 5.14 34.80
N ILE A 514 1.87 3.99 34.14
CA ILE A 514 1.86 3.88 32.67
C ILE A 514 0.67 3.03 32.26
N TYR A 515 -0.24 3.60 31.49
CA TYR A 515 -1.30 2.87 30.80
C TYR A 515 -0.81 2.40 29.44
N PHE A 516 -1.22 1.21 29.00
CA PHE A 516 -0.84 0.67 27.70
C PHE A 516 -1.81 -0.40 27.21
N SER A 517 -1.71 -0.73 25.93
CA SER A 517 -2.45 -1.82 25.32
C SER A 517 -1.56 -3.05 25.19
N GLY A 518 -2.07 -4.23 25.51
CA GLY A 518 -1.28 -5.43 25.26
C GLY A 518 -2.05 -6.72 25.07
N ASP A 519 -1.49 -7.63 24.27
CA ASP A 519 -2.14 -8.84 23.76
C ASP A 519 -1.66 -10.14 24.44
N MET A 520 -1.12 -10.05 25.66
CA MET A 520 -0.67 -11.22 26.43
C MET A 520 -1.75 -12.29 26.69
N ARG A 521 -3.02 -12.00 26.35
CA ARG A 521 -4.17 -12.92 26.34
C ARG A 521 -4.84 -13.00 24.96
N ASP A 522 -4.04 -12.90 23.90
CA ASP A 522 -4.41 -12.95 22.46
C ASP A 522 -5.32 -11.82 21.96
N SER A 523 -5.68 -10.87 22.82
CA SER A 523 -6.52 -9.70 22.55
C SER A 523 -5.93 -8.49 23.26
N TYR A 524 -5.85 -7.33 22.59
CA TYR A 524 -5.28 -6.12 23.18
C TYR A 524 -6.18 -5.59 24.29
N ASN A 525 -5.77 -5.79 25.53
CA ASN A 525 -6.45 -5.25 26.71
C ASN A 525 -5.74 -4.00 27.22
N ILE A 526 -6.47 -3.16 27.96
CA ILE A 526 -5.88 -2.01 28.65
C ILE A 526 -5.26 -2.48 29.96
N TYR A 527 -4.01 -2.10 30.19
CA TYR A 527 -3.27 -2.34 31.42
C TYR A 527 -2.78 -1.03 32.01
N SER A 528 -2.51 -1.02 33.32
CA SER A 528 -1.73 0.02 33.98
C SER A 528 -0.58 -0.62 34.77
N LEU A 529 0.59 0.00 34.77
CA LEU A 529 1.75 -0.42 35.54
C LEU A 529 2.19 0.70 36.49
N SER A 530 2.31 0.40 37.77
CA SER A 530 2.87 1.34 38.75
C SER A 530 4.38 1.38 38.68
N LEU A 531 4.94 2.57 38.45
CA LEU A 531 6.39 2.79 38.44
C LEU A 531 7.03 2.72 39.84
N LYS A 532 6.21 2.80 40.90
CA LYS A 532 6.70 2.74 42.29
C LYS A 532 6.70 1.32 42.83
N THR A 533 5.62 0.57 42.61
CA THR A 533 5.42 -0.75 43.24
C THR A 533 5.66 -1.92 42.27
N GLY A 534 5.69 -1.65 40.96
CA GLY A 534 5.69 -2.70 39.94
C GLY A 534 4.33 -3.37 39.76
N GLU A 535 3.27 -2.91 40.44
CA GLU A 535 1.94 -3.51 40.34
C GLU A 535 1.37 -3.35 38.93
N LEU A 536 1.13 -4.47 38.24
CA LEU A 536 0.49 -4.54 36.93
C LEU A 536 -0.99 -4.86 37.11
N LYS A 537 -1.85 -3.92 36.71
CA LYS A 537 -3.31 -4.10 36.66
C LYS A 537 -3.81 -4.24 35.23
N ARG A 538 -4.86 -5.02 35.08
CA ARG A 538 -5.63 -5.15 33.84
C ARG A 538 -7.00 -4.53 34.02
N HIS A 539 -7.39 -3.65 33.10
CA HIS A 539 -8.62 -2.88 33.15
C HIS A 539 -9.74 -3.43 32.27
N THR A 540 -9.44 -4.33 31.34
CA THR A 540 -10.43 -4.91 30.42
C THR A 540 -10.20 -6.41 30.19
N ASP A 541 -11.24 -7.12 29.76
CA ASP A 541 -11.16 -8.49 29.25
C ASP A 541 -11.90 -8.64 27.90
N VAL A 542 -11.31 -8.11 26.83
CA VAL A 542 -12.02 -7.86 25.57
C VAL A 542 -12.02 -9.01 24.59
N ARG A 543 -13.11 -9.08 23.81
CA ARG A 543 -13.24 -9.97 22.65
C ARG A 543 -12.20 -9.70 21.58
N THR A 544 -11.91 -8.42 21.30
CA THR A 544 -11.07 -7.97 20.19
C THR A 544 -9.85 -7.19 20.70
N GLY A 545 -9.86 -5.86 20.64
CA GLY A 545 -8.71 -5.05 21.02
C GLY A 545 -9.08 -3.62 21.36
N ASN A 546 -8.51 -3.12 22.45
CA ASN A 546 -8.54 -1.74 22.90
C ASN A 546 -7.14 -1.12 22.81
N PHE A 547 -7.07 0.12 22.33
CA PHE A 547 -5.87 0.78 21.86
C PHE A 547 -5.81 2.24 22.33
N PHE A 548 -4.60 2.79 22.39
CA PHE A 548 -4.34 4.20 22.75
C PHE A 548 -5.01 4.65 24.05
N PRO A 549 -4.86 3.94 25.18
CA PRO A 549 -5.49 4.34 26.43
C PRO A 549 -5.02 5.73 26.86
N TYR A 550 -5.95 6.58 27.23
CA TYR A 550 -5.71 7.95 27.68
C TYR A 550 -6.44 8.19 29.01
N PRO A 551 -5.74 8.21 30.16
CA PRO A 551 -6.38 8.45 31.45
C PRO A 551 -6.88 9.91 31.54
N VAL A 552 -8.10 10.10 32.04
CA VAL A 552 -8.71 11.43 32.18
C VAL A 552 -8.28 12.03 33.51
N ALA A 553 -7.48 13.11 33.48
CA ALA A 553 -6.81 13.68 34.66
C ALA A 553 -7.73 13.95 35.86
N ASN A 554 -8.95 14.42 35.61
CA ASN A 554 -9.91 14.84 36.65
C ASN A 554 -10.98 13.79 36.96
N GLU A 555 -10.92 12.61 36.35
CA GLU A 555 -11.91 11.55 36.51
C GLU A 555 -11.22 10.24 36.88
N LYS A 556 -11.27 9.87 38.18
CA LYS A 556 -10.60 8.67 38.69
C LYS A 556 -11.03 7.42 37.91
N ASP A 557 -10.04 6.60 37.56
CA ASP A 557 -10.20 5.33 36.83
C ASP A 557 -10.92 5.49 35.48
N THR A 558 -11.05 6.71 34.95
CA THR A 558 -11.71 6.96 33.68
C THR A 558 -10.70 7.05 32.56
N ILE A 559 -10.92 6.27 31.51
CA ILE A 559 -10.00 6.11 30.39
C ILE A 559 -10.77 6.34 29.09
N VAL A 560 -10.20 7.18 28.22
CA VAL A 560 -10.59 7.27 26.82
C VAL A 560 -9.71 6.32 26.03
N PHE A 561 -10.28 5.53 25.13
CA PHE A 561 -9.54 4.55 24.34
C PHE A 561 -10.22 4.31 23.00
N SER A 562 -9.49 3.74 22.04
CA SER A 562 -10.05 3.26 20.78
C SER A 562 -10.31 1.76 20.88
N SER A 563 -11.44 1.27 20.41
CA SER A 563 -11.74 -0.17 20.35
C SER A 563 -11.99 -0.59 18.91
N PHE A 564 -11.36 -1.69 18.48
CA PHE A 564 -11.69 -2.33 17.21
C PHE A 564 -12.88 -3.25 17.40
N HIS A 565 -14.04 -2.84 16.94
CA HIS A 565 -15.28 -3.59 17.10
C HIS A 565 -16.16 -3.40 15.86
N LYS A 566 -16.78 -4.48 15.38
CA LYS A 566 -17.66 -4.44 14.21
C LYS A 566 -16.95 -3.84 12.97
N GLY A 567 -15.68 -4.19 12.77
CA GLY A 567 -14.89 -3.89 11.56
C GLY A 567 -14.36 -2.46 11.48
N ALA A 568 -14.45 -1.69 12.57
CA ALA A 568 -13.97 -0.32 12.63
C ALA A 568 -13.37 -0.01 14.01
N PHE A 569 -12.46 0.96 14.04
CA PHE A 569 -12.08 1.61 15.29
C PHE A 569 -13.09 2.70 15.67
N GLN A 570 -13.53 2.67 16.92
CA GLN A 570 -14.38 3.67 17.53
C GLN A 570 -13.79 4.13 18.86
N ILE A 571 -14.03 5.38 19.23
CA ILE A 571 -13.55 5.92 20.51
C ILE A 571 -14.59 5.63 21.58
N PHE A 572 -14.10 5.23 22.76
CA PHE A 572 -14.90 4.93 23.93
C PHE A 572 -14.35 5.67 25.15
N LYS A 573 -15.23 5.98 26.10
CA LYS A 573 -14.89 6.48 27.43
C LYS A 573 -15.59 5.63 28.48
N GLY A 574 -14.84 5.14 29.45
CA GLY A 574 -15.39 4.30 30.52
C GLY A 574 -14.61 4.44 31.82
N LYS A 575 -15.29 4.16 32.93
CA LYS A 575 -14.64 3.98 34.23
C LYS A 575 -14.21 2.53 34.35
N LEU A 576 -12.90 2.28 34.22
CA LEU A 576 -12.32 0.95 34.11
C LEU A 576 -11.51 0.64 35.36
N GLU A 577 -12.11 -0.06 36.32
CA GLU A 577 -11.38 -0.52 37.49
C GLU A 577 -10.44 -1.68 37.11
N GLY A 578 -9.22 -1.66 37.67
CA GLY A 578 -8.18 -2.62 37.32
C GLY A 578 -8.12 -3.81 38.29
N VAL A 579 -7.93 -5.02 37.75
CA VAL A 579 -7.61 -6.22 38.51
C VAL A 579 -6.09 -6.42 38.52
N VAL A 580 -5.49 -6.61 39.70
CA VAL A 580 -4.06 -6.90 39.83
C VAL A 580 -3.75 -8.25 39.20
N VAL A 581 -2.82 -8.26 38.25
CA VAL A 581 -2.37 -9.47 37.54
C VAL A 581 -1.12 -10.04 38.20
N LYS A 582 -0.11 -9.20 38.41
CA LYS A 582 1.17 -9.56 39.04
C LYS A 582 1.92 -8.30 39.47
N ASN A 583 2.96 -8.48 40.27
CA ASN A 583 4.00 -7.47 40.46
C ASN A 583 5.15 -7.76 39.50
N VAL A 584 5.56 -6.73 38.76
CA VAL A 584 6.67 -6.77 37.82
C VAL A 584 7.90 -6.20 38.51
N ARG A 585 9.02 -6.92 38.40
CA ARG A 585 10.33 -6.38 38.73
C ARG A 585 10.90 -5.74 37.48
N PHE A 586 11.40 -4.51 37.63
CA PHE A 586 12.05 -3.80 36.55
C PHE A 586 13.50 -4.22 36.45
N ASP A 587 13.94 -4.49 35.23
CA ASP A 587 15.30 -4.92 34.94
C ASP A 587 15.97 -3.84 34.09
N MET A 588 17.13 -3.38 34.56
CA MET A 588 18.04 -2.55 33.78
C MET A 588 18.75 -3.47 32.79
N LEU A 589 18.68 -3.14 31.50
CA LEU A 589 19.28 -3.96 30.47
C LEU A 589 20.36 -3.19 29.70
N THR A 590 21.46 -3.87 29.46
CA THR A 590 22.55 -3.44 28.58
C THR A 590 22.23 -3.79 27.12
N ALA A 591 22.92 -3.15 26.17
CA ALA A 591 22.72 -3.41 24.73
C ALA A 591 22.98 -4.87 24.33
N GLU A 592 23.85 -5.57 25.07
CA GLU A 592 24.29 -6.93 24.77
C GLU A 592 23.26 -7.99 25.19
N GLU A 593 22.28 -7.63 26.02
CA GLU A 593 21.27 -8.55 26.57
C GLU A 593 20.03 -8.69 25.67
N TYR A 594 19.97 -7.97 24.54
CA TYR A 594 18.85 -8.06 23.60
C TYR A 594 19.09 -9.17 22.57
N GLU A 595 18.17 -10.14 22.52
CA GLU A 595 18.15 -11.12 21.41
C GLU A 595 17.67 -10.43 20.14
N GLU A 596 18.62 -10.04 19.28
CA GLU A 596 18.32 -9.57 17.93
C GLU A 596 17.83 -10.73 17.06
N TYR A 597 16.82 -10.46 16.24
CA TYR A 597 16.38 -11.38 15.22
C TYR A 597 17.47 -11.58 14.16
N LYS A 598 17.78 -12.85 13.85
CA LYS A 598 18.79 -13.20 12.84
C LYS A 598 18.19 -14.17 11.82
N PRO A 599 18.38 -13.93 10.51
CA PRO A 599 17.99 -14.87 9.47
C PRO A 599 18.66 -16.24 9.66
N HIS A 600 18.04 -17.30 9.14
CA HIS A 600 18.56 -18.66 9.29
C HIS A 600 19.84 -18.90 8.48
N ILE A 601 19.92 -18.32 7.28
CA ILE A 601 21.06 -18.43 6.36
C ILE A 601 21.95 -17.20 6.50
N THR A 602 23.27 -17.42 6.57
CA THR A 602 24.30 -16.37 6.56
C THR A 602 25.00 -16.35 5.20
N VAL A 603 25.24 -15.15 4.66
CA VAL A 603 25.90 -14.95 3.36
C VAL A 603 27.15 -14.09 3.54
N GLU A 604 28.24 -14.43 2.84
CA GLU A 604 29.43 -13.58 2.75
C GLU A 604 29.39 -12.73 1.48
N ILE A 605 29.55 -11.40 1.62
CA ILE A 605 29.51 -10.48 0.48
C ILE A 605 30.92 -10.20 -0.05
N ASP A 606 31.20 -10.76 -1.23
CA ASP A 606 32.36 -10.38 -2.04
C ASP A 606 32.12 -9.05 -2.79
N LYS A 607 32.73 -7.97 -2.30
CA LYS A 607 32.59 -6.62 -2.88
C LYS A 607 33.01 -6.54 -4.35
N SER A 608 33.84 -7.45 -4.85
CA SER A 608 34.28 -7.47 -6.25
C SER A 608 33.19 -7.91 -7.23
N LYS A 609 32.15 -8.60 -6.73
CA LYS A 609 30.99 -9.04 -7.52
C LYS A 609 29.90 -7.97 -7.66
N ILE A 610 30.02 -6.84 -6.96
CA ILE A 610 29.05 -5.75 -7.04
C ILE A 610 29.20 -5.04 -8.40
N LYS A 611 28.16 -5.09 -9.22
CA LYS A 611 28.13 -4.48 -10.55
C LYS A 611 27.32 -3.19 -10.51
N SER A 612 27.81 -2.11 -11.13
CA SER A 612 27.01 -0.89 -11.31
C SER A 612 26.09 -1.04 -12.52
N HIS A 613 24.85 -0.59 -12.40
CA HIS A 613 23.90 -0.62 -13.50
C HIS A 613 23.80 0.75 -14.17
N GLU A 614 24.24 0.84 -15.43
CA GLU A 614 24.22 2.07 -16.22
C GLU A 614 23.39 1.93 -17.49
N GLY A 615 22.80 3.06 -17.93
CA GLY A 615 22.00 3.09 -19.15
C GLY A 615 20.62 2.47 -18.99
N MET A 616 20.17 1.78 -20.04
CA MET A 616 18.86 1.14 -20.18
C MET A 616 18.92 -0.36 -19.84
N GLY A 617 20.10 -0.98 -19.86
CA GLY A 617 20.25 -2.42 -19.68
C GLY A 617 19.58 -3.23 -20.79
N GLU A 618 19.10 -4.43 -20.42
CA GLU A 618 18.35 -5.31 -21.30
C GLU A 618 16.90 -4.87 -21.46
N LEU A 619 16.29 -5.17 -22.62
CA LEU A 619 14.88 -4.94 -22.88
C LEU A 619 14.13 -6.27 -22.86
N TYR A 620 13.13 -6.33 -21.99
CA TYR A 620 12.28 -7.49 -21.80
C TYR A 620 10.94 -7.29 -22.50
N LEU A 621 10.40 -8.35 -23.10
CA LEU A 621 9.05 -8.35 -23.66
C LEU A 621 8.03 -8.36 -22.52
N THR A 622 7.32 -7.24 -22.31
CA THR A 622 6.36 -7.05 -21.21
C THR A 622 4.90 -7.12 -21.63
N GLY A 623 4.62 -6.99 -22.94
CA GLY A 623 3.27 -7.02 -23.48
C GLY A 623 2.99 -8.29 -24.28
N ARG A 624 1.78 -8.85 -24.11
CA ARG A 624 1.27 -9.92 -24.99
C ARG A 624 0.93 -9.31 -26.35
N PRO A 625 1.43 -9.84 -27.47
CA PRO A 625 0.82 -9.59 -28.77
C PRO A 625 -0.55 -10.28 -28.82
N PRO A 626 -1.69 -9.55 -28.77
CA PRO A 626 -2.94 -10.18 -29.21
C PRO A 626 -2.75 -10.48 -30.68
N VAL A 627 -2.73 -11.75 -31.09
CA VAL A 627 -2.89 -12.08 -32.51
C VAL A 627 -4.37 -12.24 -32.72
N ASP A 628 -5.04 -11.10 -32.89
CA ASP A 628 -6.44 -11.10 -33.25
C ASP A 628 -6.52 -11.33 -34.75
N THR A 629 -7.35 -12.27 -35.17
CA THR A 629 -7.65 -12.48 -36.59
C THR A 629 -9.13 -12.80 -36.72
N THR A 630 -9.85 -11.98 -37.45
CA THR A 630 -11.25 -12.19 -37.79
C THR A 630 -11.46 -12.04 -39.29
N ILE A 631 -12.42 -12.79 -39.81
CA ILE A 631 -12.82 -12.76 -41.20
C ILE A 631 -14.24 -12.19 -41.21
N SER A 632 -14.44 -11.07 -41.89
CA SER A 632 -15.78 -10.49 -42.07
C SER A 632 -16.62 -11.32 -43.04
N THR A 633 -17.92 -11.02 -43.06
CA THR A 633 -18.88 -11.65 -43.98
C THR A 633 -18.57 -11.42 -45.47
N ASP A 634 -17.76 -10.41 -45.80
CA ASP A 634 -17.29 -10.13 -47.17
C ASP A 634 -15.93 -10.79 -47.50
N GLY A 635 -15.39 -11.61 -46.59
CA GLY A 635 -14.11 -12.30 -46.77
C GLY A 635 -12.86 -11.49 -46.41
N SER A 636 -13.02 -10.25 -45.93
CA SER A 636 -11.88 -9.41 -45.52
C SER A 636 -11.21 -9.95 -44.26
N LEU A 637 -9.87 -9.97 -44.27
CA LEU A 637 -9.07 -10.28 -43.09
C LEU A 637 -8.88 -9.03 -42.23
N TYR A 638 -9.16 -9.15 -40.95
CA TYR A 638 -8.81 -8.17 -39.93
C TYR A 638 -7.89 -8.85 -38.96
N GLY A 639 -6.76 -8.23 -38.65
CA GLY A 639 -5.92 -8.75 -37.61
C GLY A 639 -4.80 -7.81 -37.24
N GLY A 640 -4.14 -8.07 -36.13
CA GLY A 640 -3.07 -7.21 -35.68
C GLY A 640 -2.37 -7.80 -34.49
N SER A 641 -1.35 -7.09 -34.04
CA SER A 641 -0.51 -7.46 -32.93
C SER A 641 0.14 -6.22 -32.32
N SER A 642 0.37 -6.24 -31.02
CA SER A 642 1.08 -5.19 -30.30
C SER A 642 2.13 -5.79 -29.37
N LEU A 643 3.38 -5.41 -29.55
CA LEU A 643 4.49 -5.80 -28.70
C LEU A 643 4.86 -4.63 -27.79
N SER A 644 5.06 -4.91 -26.51
CA SER A 644 5.57 -3.93 -25.55
C SER A 644 6.86 -4.45 -24.93
N PHE A 645 7.86 -3.58 -24.83
CA PHE A 645 9.12 -3.87 -24.18
C PHE A 645 9.40 -2.88 -23.07
N SER A 646 10.03 -3.34 -22.00
CA SER A 646 10.50 -2.49 -20.90
C SER A 646 11.88 -2.92 -20.43
N ASP A 647 12.66 -1.99 -19.88
CA ASP A 647 13.80 -2.33 -19.04
C ASP A 647 13.34 -2.90 -17.68
N LEU A 648 14.30 -3.41 -16.90
CA LEU A 648 14.06 -4.00 -15.58
C LEU A 648 13.47 -3.01 -14.55
N PHE A 649 13.60 -1.70 -14.74
CA PHE A 649 13.09 -0.71 -13.79
C PHE A 649 11.75 -0.08 -14.20
N GLY A 650 11.27 -0.36 -15.42
CA GLY A 650 10.10 0.31 -15.98
C GLY A 650 10.38 1.75 -16.45
N ASP A 651 11.64 2.17 -16.49
CA ASP A 651 12.06 3.52 -16.84
C ASP A 651 11.97 3.80 -18.35
N HIS A 652 12.06 2.75 -19.17
CA HIS A 652 12.09 2.84 -20.63
C HIS A 652 11.08 1.86 -21.24
N ASN A 653 10.01 2.39 -21.83
CA ASN A 653 8.94 1.58 -22.43
C ASN A 653 8.87 1.78 -23.94
N PHE A 654 8.81 0.69 -24.68
CA PHE A 654 8.63 0.66 -26.13
C PHE A 654 7.32 -0.03 -26.46
N ASN A 655 6.55 0.50 -27.40
CA ASN A 655 5.38 -0.18 -27.93
C ASN A 655 5.42 -0.17 -29.45
N VAL A 656 5.19 -1.34 -30.05
CA VAL A 656 5.09 -1.55 -31.49
C VAL A 656 3.76 -2.21 -31.76
N THR A 657 2.85 -1.51 -32.43
CA THR A 657 1.57 -2.07 -32.88
C THR A 657 1.57 -2.15 -34.40
N ALA A 658 1.15 -3.29 -34.93
CA ALA A 658 0.90 -3.49 -36.36
C ALA A 658 -0.47 -4.13 -36.52
N TYR A 659 -1.36 -3.52 -37.31
CA TYR A 659 -2.65 -4.13 -37.64
C TYR A 659 -2.98 -3.95 -39.11
N GLN A 660 -3.76 -4.90 -39.62
CA GLN A 660 -4.20 -5.02 -40.98
C GLN A 660 -5.72 -5.07 -41.01
N VAL A 661 -6.28 -4.31 -41.93
CA VAL A 661 -7.69 -4.38 -42.31
C VAL A 661 -7.73 -4.49 -43.83
N ARG A 662 -8.25 -5.59 -44.38
CA ARG A 662 -8.17 -5.86 -45.83
C ARG A 662 -6.71 -5.83 -46.30
N ASP A 663 -6.38 -4.97 -47.27
CA ASP A 663 -5.03 -4.78 -47.81
C ASP A 663 -4.25 -3.67 -47.08
N PHE A 664 -4.90 -2.94 -46.19
CA PHE A 664 -4.34 -1.77 -45.54
C PHE A 664 -3.61 -2.15 -44.27
N ARG A 665 -2.46 -1.52 -44.07
CA ARG A 665 -1.57 -1.79 -42.95
C ARG A 665 -1.41 -0.53 -42.14
N SER A 666 -1.46 -0.67 -40.83
CA SER A 666 -1.28 0.40 -39.88
C SER A 666 -0.21 0.01 -38.87
N TYR A 667 0.65 0.95 -38.55
CA TYR A 667 1.80 0.81 -37.68
C TYR A 667 1.80 1.93 -36.65
N TYR A 668 2.13 1.60 -35.41
CA TYR A 668 2.38 2.56 -34.36
C TYR A 668 3.64 2.14 -33.61
N PHE A 669 4.58 3.06 -33.50
CA PHE A 669 5.75 2.92 -32.65
C PHE A 669 5.73 4.01 -31.60
N SER A 670 6.02 3.68 -30.35
CA SER A 670 6.29 4.67 -29.32
C SER A 670 7.43 4.26 -28.41
N TYR A 671 8.17 5.26 -27.94
CA TYR A 671 9.16 5.17 -26.89
C TYR A 671 8.82 6.18 -25.81
N LEU A 672 8.73 5.72 -24.57
CA LEU A 672 8.45 6.52 -23.38
C LEU A 672 9.61 6.40 -22.39
N ASN A 673 10.21 7.52 -22.01
CA ASN A 673 11.25 7.61 -20.99
C ASN A 673 10.68 8.27 -19.73
N GLN A 674 10.72 7.53 -18.62
CA GLN A 674 10.24 7.95 -17.30
C GLN A 674 11.32 7.86 -16.22
N LYS A 675 12.58 7.64 -16.61
CA LYS A 675 13.73 7.54 -15.69
C LYS A 675 13.82 8.73 -14.75
N ARG A 676 13.63 9.92 -15.32
CA ARG A 676 13.73 11.22 -14.63
C ARG A 676 12.37 11.88 -14.47
N ARG A 677 12.36 12.93 -13.64
CA ARG A 677 11.17 13.75 -13.39
C ARG A 677 10.58 14.36 -14.66
N LEU A 678 11.44 14.86 -15.56
CA LEU A 678 11.02 15.20 -16.92
C LEU A 678 10.84 13.89 -17.68
N GLN A 679 9.59 13.56 -17.96
CA GLN A 679 9.22 12.41 -18.77
C GLN A 679 8.98 12.87 -20.21
N TYR A 680 9.32 12.03 -21.18
CA TYR A 680 9.06 12.34 -22.58
C TYR A 680 8.71 11.09 -23.37
N GLN A 681 7.91 11.28 -24.41
CA GLN A 681 7.48 10.24 -25.32
C GLN A 681 7.72 10.68 -26.75
N ALA A 682 8.34 9.82 -27.54
CA ALA A 682 8.40 9.96 -28.99
C ALA A 682 7.52 8.88 -29.62
N SER A 683 6.75 9.21 -30.64
CA SER A 683 6.00 8.22 -31.41
C SER A 683 6.06 8.48 -32.90
N ALA A 684 5.93 7.41 -33.68
CA ALA A 684 5.79 7.44 -35.12
C ALA A 684 4.64 6.52 -35.51
N TYR A 685 3.84 6.93 -36.48
CA TYR A 685 2.64 6.19 -36.84
C TYR A 685 2.32 6.29 -38.32
N HIS A 686 1.68 5.25 -38.81
CA HIS A 686 1.03 5.20 -40.11
C HIS A 686 -0.30 4.47 -39.89
N TYR A 687 -1.44 5.08 -40.18
CA TYR A 687 -2.70 4.35 -40.13
C TYR A 687 -3.63 4.75 -41.27
N THR A 688 -4.42 3.79 -41.73
CA THR A 688 -5.42 4.03 -42.77
C THR A 688 -6.81 4.03 -42.14
N LEU A 689 -7.53 5.15 -42.28
CA LEU A 689 -8.94 5.25 -41.92
C LEU A 689 -9.81 4.90 -43.13
N PHE A 690 -10.94 4.26 -42.86
CA PHE A 690 -11.99 3.97 -43.84
C PHE A 690 -13.24 4.74 -43.49
N TYR A 691 -13.82 5.41 -44.46
CA TYR A 691 -15.10 6.07 -44.27
C TYR A 691 -15.92 5.99 -45.55
N TYR A 692 -17.24 5.97 -45.37
CA TYR A 692 -18.17 6.18 -46.48
C TYR A 692 -18.31 7.66 -46.69
N THR A 693 -17.96 8.08 -47.89
CA THR A 693 -18.01 9.47 -48.27
C THR A 693 -19.48 9.91 -48.26
N PRO A 694 -19.87 11.02 -47.62
CA PRO A 694 -21.27 11.45 -47.57
C PRO A 694 -21.65 12.18 -48.88
N TYR A 695 -21.42 11.50 -50.01
CA TYR A 695 -21.43 12.06 -51.36
C TYR A 695 -22.77 12.67 -51.77
N TYR A 696 -23.88 12.17 -51.23
CA TYR A 696 -25.23 12.66 -51.49
C TYR A 696 -25.49 14.08 -50.98
N TYR A 697 -24.70 14.59 -50.02
CA TYR A 697 -24.76 16.00 -49.60
C TYR A 697 -23.91 16.93 -50.47
N ILE A 698 -22.96 16.39 -51.23
CA ILE A 698 -22.00 17.15 -52.05
C ILE A 698 -22.49 17.19 -53.50
N ASP A 699 -22.97 16.07 -54.03
CA ASP A 699 -23.64 15.96 -55.32
C ASP A 699 -24.79 14.93 -55.23
N PRO A 700 -26.05 15.38 -55.11
CA PRO A 700 -27.22 14.50 -55.03
C PRO A 700 -27.41 13.58 -56.24
N SER A 701 -26.80 13.88 -57.40
CA SER A 701 -26.92 13.05 -58.61
C SER A 701 -26.19 11.70 -58.47
N LEU A 702 -25.18 11.63 -57.60
CA LEU A 702 -24.40 10.41 -57.33
C LEU A 702 -25.18 9.36 -56.51
N TYR A 703 -26.33 9.72 -55.92
CA TYR A 703 -27.15 8.85 -55.08
C TYR A 703 -27.66 7.58 -55.79
N TYR A 704 -27.94 7.69 -57.09
CA TYR A 704 -28.50 6.60 -57.89
C TYR A 704 -27.44 5.80 -58.66
N THR A 705 -26.17 6.21 -58.61
CA THR A 705 -25.08 5.64 -59.43
C THR A 705 -23.98 4.97 -58.60
N LEU A 706 -23.75 5.41 -57.37
CA LEU A 706 -22.73 4.82 -56.49
C LEU A 706 -23.35 3.79 -55.55
N ASN A 707 -22.81 2.57 -55.56
CA ASN A 707 -23.11 1.57 -54.55
C ASN A 707 -22.22 1.76 -53.30
N TYR A 708 -22.48 0.98 -52.26
CA TYR A 708 -21.74 1.06 -50.99
C TYR A 708 -20.22 0.87 -51.14
N ASN A 709 -19.76 0.00 -52.05
CA ASN A 709 -18.34 -0.22 -52.31
C ASN A 709 -17.71 0.95 -53.07
N ASP A 710 -18.46 1.60 -53.96
CA ASP A 710 -17.97 2.75 -54.74
C ASP A 710 -17.80 4.01 -53.88
N ALA A 711 -18.57 4.10 -52.79
CA ALA A 711 -18.54 5.22 -51.83
C ALA A 711 -17.39 5.17 -50.82
N LEU A 712 -16.63 4.07 -50.81
CA LEU A 712 -15.53 3.86 -49.88
C LEU A 712 -14.37 4.81 -50.22
N ALA A 713 -13.90 5.54 -49.21
CA ALA A 713 -12.70 6.34 -49.28
C ALA A 713 -11.72 5.92 -48.17
N THR A 714 -10.43 6.07 -48.46
CA THR A 714 -9.35 5.84 -47.52
C THR A 714 -8.61 7.13 -47.24
N ARG A 715 -8.15 7.27 -46.00
CA ARG A 715 -7.21 8.33 -45.62
C ARG A 715 -6.04 7.69 -44.88
N SER A 716 -4.89 7.69 -45.53
CA SER A 716 -3.62 7.30 -44.93
C SER A 716 -3.03 8.48 -44.18
N ILE A 717 -2.65 8.26 -42.92
CA ILE A 717 -2.09 9.28 -42.04
C ILE A 717 -0.74 8.78 -41.56
N SER A 718 0.34 9.43 -42.01
CA SER A 718 1.71 9.15 -41.60
C SER A 718 2.24 10.32 -40.77
N GLY A 719 2.87 10.06 -39.64
CA GLY A 719 3.34 11.16 -38.81
C GLY A 719 4.25 10.74 -37.67
N ALA A 720 4.69 11.75 -36.93
CA ALA A 720 5.47 11.59 -35.72
C ALA A 720 5.01 12.60 -34.66
N SER A 721 5.19 12.25 -33.40
CA SER A 721 4.94 13.15 -32.29
C SER A 721 6.02 13.07 -31.22
N LEU A 722 6.23 14.19 -30.54
CA LEU A 722 7.06 14.31 -29.35
C LEU A 722 6.22 14.96 -28.25
N ALA A 723 6.14 14.31 -27.09
CA ALA A 723 5.46 14.85 -25.91
C ALA A 723 6.43 14.90 -24.73
N ALA A 724 6.29 15.89 -23.87
CA ALA A 724 7.06 16.04 -22.64
C ALA A 724 6.14 16.42 -21.48
N TYR A 725 6.46 15.90 -20.29
CA TYR A 725 5.67 16.05 -19.07
C TYR A 725 6.60 16.33 -17.89
N TYR A 726 6.32 17.39 -17.13
CA TYR A 726 7.03 17.72 -15.91
C TYR A 726 6.04 17.88 -14.74
N PRO A 727 5.95 16.89 -13.83
CA PRO A 727 5.07 16.95 -12.67
C PRO A 727 5.70 17.80 -11.55
N PHE A 728 4.99 18.83 -11.07
CA PHE A 728 5.39 19.66 -9.93
C PHE A 728 5.02 19.01 -8.59
N ASN A 729 3.82 18.44 -8.52
CA ASN A 729 3.31 17.67 -7.38
C ASN A 729 2.22 16.71 -7.87
N ARG A 730 1.55 16.01 -6.95
CA ARG A 730 0.53 15.00 -7.29
C ARG A 730 -0.65 15.57 -8.09
N TYR A 731 -0.86 16.89 -8.01
CA TYR A 731 -2.00 17.61 -8.58
C TYR A 731 -1.65 18.41 -9.84
N TYR A 732 -0.45 19.00 -9.92
CA TYR A 732 -0.06 19.90 -11.00
C TYR A 732 1.15 19.40 -11.80
N ARG A 733 1.04 19.45 -13.12
CA ARG A 733 2.13 19.23 -14.08
C ARG A 733 2.06 20.27 -15.20
N VAL A 734 3.19 20.51 -15.86
CA VAL A 734 3.21 21.10 -17.20
C VAL A 734 3.42 19.99 -18.22
N GLN A 735 2.73 20.08 -19.36
CA GLN A 735 2.89 19.15 -20.46
C GLN A 735 2.86 19.90 -21.80
N GLY A 736 3.58 19.41 -22.79
CA GLY A 736 3.58 19.94 -24.14
C GLY A 736 3.78 18.82 -25.14
N ALA A 737 3.15 18.94 -26.31
CA ALA A 737 3.30 17.98 -27.40
C ALA A 737 3.43 18.71 -28.73
N PHE A 738 4.26 18.15 -29.60
CA PHE A 738 4.42 18.53 -30.99
C PHE A 738 4.07 17.33 -31.86
N GLN A 739 3.26 17.52 -32.90
CA GLN A 739 2.85 16.46 -33.80
C GLN A 739 2.93 16.96 -35.24
N TYR A 740 3.54 16.14 -36.09
CA TYR A 740 3.53 16.30 -37.53
C TYR A 740 2.75 15.15 -38.16
N SER A 741 1.84 15.46 -39.09
CA SER A 741 1.01 14.48 -39.79
C SER A 741 0.92 14.84 -41.26
N TYR A 742 1.10 13.83 -42.11
CA TYR A 742 0.91 13.87 -43.55
C TYR A 742 -0.32 13.02 -43.89
N TYR A 743 -1.23 13.58 -44.69
CA TYR A 743 -2.49 12.96 -45.07
C TYR A 743 -2.50 12.67 -46.57
N ASP A 744 -2.86 11.44 -46.93
CA ASP A 744 -3.09 11.01 -48.32
C ASP A 744 -4.48 10.38 -48.41
N GLU A 745 -5.33 10.91 -49.29
CA GLU A 745 -6.70 10.42 -49.49
C GLU A 745 -6.86 9.74 -50.84
N GLU A 746 -7.54 8.60 -50.84
CA GLU A 746 -7.89 7.87 -52.04
C GLU A 746 -9.38 7.56 -52.06
N TYR A 747 -10.02 7.88 -53.19
CA TYR A 747 -11.44 7.61 -53.44
C TYR A 747 -11.52 6.50 -54.48
N TYR A 748 -12.30 5.46 -54.18
CA TYR A 748 -12.40 4.27 -55.03
C TYR A 748 -13.18 4.55 -56.33
N ASP A 749 -14.16 5.47 -56.28
CA ASP A 749 -14.86 5.95 -57.47
C ASP A 749 -14.15 7.17 -58.10
N PRO A 750 -13.81 7.14 -59.40
CA PRO A 750 -13.16 8.25 -60.10
C PRO A 750 -13.98 9.53 -60.16
N THR A 751 -15.31 9.43 -60.19
CA THR A 751 -16.24 10.56 -60.23
C THR A 751 -16.23 11.28 -58.89
N LEU A 752 -16.32 10.51 -57.81
CA LEU A 752 -16.22 10.98 -56.43
C LEU A 752 -14.87 11.62 -56.14
N ALA A 753 -13.77 11.01 -56.63
CA ALA A 753 -12.41 11.56 -56.51
C ALA A 753 -12.30 12.96 -57.14
N ARG A 754 -12.99 13.16 -58.27
CA ARG A 754 -13.03 14.43 -58.99
C ARG A 754 -13.91 15.46 -58.28
N THR A 755 -15.12 15.08 -57.87
CA THR A 755 -16.03 15.95 -57.11
C THR A 755 -15.37 16.47 -55.84
N MET A 756 -14.65 15.61 -55.11
CA MET A 756 -13.92 15.98 -53.89
C MET A 756 -12.66 16.82 -54.13
N ALA A 757 -12.03 16.68 -55.30
CA ALA A 757 -10.93 17.55 -55.70
C ALA A 757 -11.41 18.96 -56.08
N GLU A 758 -12.64 19.08 -56.60
CA GLU A 758 -13.24 20.35 -57.02
C GLU A 758 -13.92 21.10 -55.85
N SER A 759 -14.34 20.40 -54.77
CA SER A 759 -15.11 20.97 -53.65
C SER A 759 -14.30 21.54 -52.47
N GLY A 760 -12.97 21.43 -52.45
CA GLY A 760 -12.14 21.92 -51.34
C GLY A 760 -10.71 22.19 -51.73
#